data_AF-A0A101S209-F1
#
_entry.id   AF-A0A101S209-F1
#
_cell.length_a   1.000
_cell.length_b   1.000
_cell.length_c   1.000
_cell.angle_alpha   90.00
_cell.angle_beta   90.00
_cell.angle_gamma   90.00
#
_symmetry.space_group_name_H-M   'P 1'
#
loop_
_entity.id
_entity.type
_entity.pdbx_description
1 polymer ?
#
loop_
_entity_poly.entity_id
_entity_poly.type
_entity_poly.pdbx_seq_one_letter_code
_entity_poly.pdbx_strand_id
1 'polypeptide(L)'
;MPGLAPAASAAVSWTAKWIWAPTSSTNQWVAFRRSFTLVSAPSKAVTQIAADSKYWLWVNGALVVFDGQLKRGPNRTGTYYDEIDLAPYLRSGSNTVALLVWYFGKQGFSHSSSGSGGLLFQSDITTGSTTTRVVSDTSWKHTVHPGYSNNTSGTQVNFRLPESNVYYDARNAAALSAWESTGFNDSAWSAPTDFGAAGAAPWNDLVRRPVPQFRYSGLKSYSNAASLPSTGQGATAITATLPSNLQVTPYLKVDAPAGAVIGMQTDHYADGDGLTGLTPGQENNVRATYVCTGGVQEFEALAWMSGTAVKYTIPAGVTILDLKYRESGYDTDFAGSFSSNEAFFDTLWGKAARTMYVNMRDNYMDCPTRERAQWWGDVVNQLKEGFYTFDTRSHALGAKAIAQLAAWQKPSGQLYAPIPSTIWTAELPVQMLASVWAFGTYHLYTGNTDAVSGTYPAVKSYLNLWSLDSSGLVSHRAGDWDWEDWGSNIDARVLDNCWYYLALGTAITLAGLSGNSGDVAAWQAKRDSIKANFDSVLWNSARNEYRSPGYNGDTDDRANGLAVVAGLAPASRHRAVTEVLRTHLNASPYMEFYVLEALYLMGAATVAEERMRNRYAAQVADPACYTLWEIWDKSGGTDNHAWNGGPLYVMSAYAAGVRPTKPGWETYDVVPQTGTLTKVSTVTPTVKGDIRLDITRDGSQVTLALTSPGATTARVGVPTYGGSSPVIKANGTTVFTGGAATGSVSGLSYASKDSAYVYFTLQPGTWTFTVTGAGRLDDLALGRPVTSNSSLENSDWGKNRLTDGKLASVSGAKGYTSIDFPSADVSANPVWVEIDLGADTDLDAVRLFPRTDTPAVGGGTAGFPVDFTIQTRPDGSGTYTTVRTVTAEPNPGGLVQTYGFRTTTARYVRLQATKLGTPPVDETTKYRLQLAELTVPTAATTVTANYTLENGDWGKTRLLDGTLTSVAGSRGFTSIDFPSADVSGSPLWIEVDLGADRAIGSVTLHPRTDTGAAGGGTAGFPVDFTFQTRTDGGTTYTTARTVTGEPNPNGAAQTYTLTSANGRYLRLKVTRLGKPASDESTRYRLQLAEIRIK
;
A
#
# COMPACT_ATOMS: atom_id res chain seq x y z
N MET A 1 -32.73 12.32 3.50
CA MET A 1 -32.31 11.73 2.21
C MET A 1 -32.80 10.28 2.17
N PRO A 2 -33.90 9.96 1.48
CA PRO A 2 -34.33 8.59 1.23
C PRO A 2 -33.87 8.18 -0.19
N GLY A 3 -32.91 7.26 -0.31
CA GLY A 3 -32.42 6.85 -1.64
C GLY A 3 -31.19 5.95 -1.70
N LEU A 4 -30.54 5.65 -0.57
CA LEU A 4 -29.38 4.75 -0.51
C LEU A 4 -29.75 3.29 -0.16
N ALA A 5 -30.99 2.87 -0.40
CA ALA A 5 -31.35 1.47 -0.19
C ALA A 5 -30.73 0.62 -1.31
N PRO A 6 -29.89 -0.38 -1.00
CA PRO A 6 -29.51 -1.41 -1.98
C PRO A 6 -30.80 -2.02 -2.55
N ALA A 7 -30.78 -2.44 -3.83
CA ALA A 7 -31.91 -3.01 -4.57
C ALA A 7 -32.97 -3.58 -3.63
N ALA A 8 -34.08 -2.83 -3.50
CA ALA A 8 -35.05 -3.07 -2.44
C ALA A 8 -35.45 -4.55 -2.47
N SER A 9 -35.01 -5.34 -1.48
CA SER A 9 -35.79 -6.50 -1.12
C SER A 9 -37.21 -5.98 -0.90
N ALA A 10 -38.22 -6.69 -1.38
CA ALA A 10 -39.61 -6.33 -1.10
C ALA A 10 -39.70 -5.91 0.37
N ALA A 11 -40.18 -4.68 0.62
CA ALA A 11 -40.19 -4.11 1.96
C ALA A 11 -40.81 -5.14 2.91
N VAL A 12 -40.05 -5.58 3.91
CA VAL A 12 -40.51 -6.62 4.83
C VAL A 12 -41.80 -6.13 5.46
N SER A 13 -42.88 -6.88 5.29
CA SER A 13 -44.17 -6.57 5.92
C SER A 13 -44.10 -6.99 7.38
N TRP A 14 -43.68 -6.06 8.22
CA TRP A 14 -43.49 -6.32 9.64
C TRP A 14 -44.83 -6.34 10.39
N THR A 15 -45.01 -7.40 11.17
CA THR A 15 -46.09 -7.54 12.17
C THR A 15 -45.55 -7.81 13.56
N ALA A 16 -44.24 -8.08 13.67
CA ALA A 16 -43.54 -8.27 14.92
C ALA A 16 -43.39 -6.99 15.76
N LYS A 17 -43.22 -7.20 17.06
CA LYS A 17 -43.00 -6.18 18.07
C LYS A 17 -41.60 -6.26 18.63
N TRP A 18 -41.00 -5.11 18.91
CA TRP A 18 -39.80 -5.04 19.72
C TRP A 18 -40.14 -5.50 21.13
N ILE A 19 -39.42 -6.52 21.61
CA ILE A 19 -39.61 -7.09 22.94
C ILE A 19 -38.31 -6.97 23.73
N TRP A 20 -38.42 -6.70 25.03
CA TRP A 20 -37.28 -6.69 25.94
C TRP A 20 -37.68 -7.04 27.38
N ALA A 21 -36.69 -7.09 28.28
CA ALA A 21 -36.94 -7.01 29.70
C ALA A 21 -37.60 -5.67 30.08
N PRO A 22 -38.31 -5.58 31.23
CA PRO A 22 -39.00 -4.35 31.63
C PRO A 22 -38.10 -3.11 31.70
N THR A 23 -36.81 -3.31 31.99
CA THR A 23 -35.81 -2.25 32.02
C THR A 23 -34.54 -2.68 31.29
N SER A 24 -33.92 -1.71 30.62
CA SER A 24 -32.62 -1.84 29.98
C SER A 24 -31.52 -1.39 30.92
N SER A 25 -30.41 -2.12 30.97
CA SER A 25 -29.18 -1.69 31.65
C SER A 25 -27.96 -1.97 30.77
N THR A 26 -26.89 -1.18 30.95
CA THR A 26 -25.61 -1.43 30.27
C THR A 26 -25.12 -2.85 30.55
N ASN A 27 -24.54 -3.51 29.55
CA ASN A 27 -24.01 -4.88 29.63
C ASN A 27 -25.03 -5.92 30.12
N GLN A 28 -26.28 -5.80 29.68
CA GLN A 28 -27.36 -6.71 30.07
C GLN A 28 -27.49 -7.86 29.06
N TRP A 29 -27.56 -9.08 29.59
CA TRP A 29 -27.76 -10.28 28.80
C TRP A 29 -29.16 -10.83 29.08
N VAL A 30 -29.97 -11.01 28.04
CA VAL A 30 -31.36 -11.47 28.17
C VAL A 30 -31.56 -12.69 27.30
N ALA A 31 -32.07 -13.76 27.91
CA ALA A 31 -32.44 -14.98 27.20
C ALA A 31 -33.93 -14.91 26.83
N PHE A 32 -34.24 -15.20 25.57
CA PHE A 32 -35.59 -15.25 25.01
C PHE A 32 -35.89 -16.65 24.48
N ARG A 33 -37.12 -17.12 24.68
CA ARG A 33 -37.57 -18.43 24.19
C ARG A 33 -38.97 -18.35 23.61
N ARG A 34 -39.19 -19.12 22.55
CA ARG A 34 -40.51 -19.35 21.95
C ARG A 34 -40.64 -20.80 21.51
N SER A 35 -41.70 -21.44 21.96
CA SER A 35 -42.10 -22.78 21.49
C SER A 35 -43.36 -22.69 20.65
N PHE A 36 -43.41 -23.45 19.56
CA PHE A 36 -44.55 -23.53 18.65
C PHE A 36 -44.58 -24.89 17.95
N THR A 37 -45.70 -25.23 17.32
CA THR A 37 -45.88 -26.51 16.62
C THR A 37 -46.06 -26.30 15.12
N LEU A 38 -45.43 -27.15 14.32
CA LEU A 38 -45.59 -27.18 12.86
C LEU A 38 -46.26 -28.48 12.42
N VAL A 39 -47.15 -28.39 11.44
CA VAL A 39 -47.88 -29.56 10.90
C VAL A 39 -46.96 -30.53 10.14
N SER A 40 -45.93 -30.01 9.48
CA SER A 40 -44.89 -30.78 8.80
C SER A 40 -43.55 -30.06 8.94
N ALA A 41 -42.45 -30.71 8.54
CA ALA A 41 -41.19 -29.99 8.36
C ALA A 41 -41.38 -28.91 7.28
N PRO A 42 -40.86 -27.68 7.49
CA PRO A 42 -41.03 -26.59 6.53
C PRO A 42 -40.07 -26.72 5.36
N SER A 43 -40.49 -26.28 4.17
CA SER A 43 -39.62 -26.16 3.01
C SER A 43 -38.83 -24.86 2.97
N LYS A 44 -39.27 -23.85 3.74
CA LYS A 44 -38.68 -22.51 3.81
C LYS A 44 -39.12 -21.82 5.10
N ALA A 45 -38.23 -21.12 5.79
CA ALA A 45 -38.54 -20.32 6.97
C ALA A 45 -37.69 -19.04 6.99
N VAL A 46 -38.04 -18.09 6.10
CA VAL A 46 -37.31 -16.82 6.01
C VAL A 46 -37.55 -16.04 7.30
N THR A 47 -36.46 -15.78 8.00
CA THR A 47 -36.50 -15.21 9.35
C THR A 47 -35.69 -13.93 9.38
N GLN A 48 -36.36 -12.84 9.76
CA GLN A 48 -35.73 -11.57 10.02
C GLN A 48 -35.52 -11.37 11.53
N ILE A 49 -34.32 -10.97 11.94
CA ILE A 49 -33.95 -10.77 13.34
C ILE A 49 -33.22 -9.43 13.48
N ALA A 50 -33.70 -8.55 14.35
CA ALA A 50 -32.97 -7.37 14.77
C ALA A 50 -32.77 -7.41 16.28
N ALA A 51 -31.59 -7.04 16.74
CA ALA A 51 -31.26 -6.92 18.15
C ALA A 51 -30.52 -5.62 18.44
N ASP A 52 -30.65 -5.12 19.66
CA ASP A 52 -29.68 -4.18 20.23
C ASP A 52 -29.02 -4.86 21.44
N SER A 53 -27.77 -5.33 21.38
CA SER A 53 -26.74 -5.03 20.36
C SER A 53 -26.23 -6.26 19.58
N LYS A 54 -26.16 -7.44 20.20
CA LYS A 54 -25.69 -8.69 19.60
C LYS A 54 -26.56 -9.87 20.04
N TYR A 55 -26.65 -10.94 19.24
CA TYR A 55 -27.39 -12.15 19.65
C TYR A 55 -26.71 -13.48 19.28
N TRP A 56 -27.08 -14.54 19.99
CA TRP A 56 -26.78 -15.93 19.63
C TRP A 56 -28.11 -16.67 19.50
N LEU A 57 -28.27 -17.46 18.44
CA LEU A 57 -29.53 -18.13 18.11
C LEU A 57 -29.37 -19.64 18.13
N TRP A 58 -30.27 -20.30 18.85
CA TRP A 58 -30.45 -21.74 18.80
C TRP A 58 -31.86 -22.10 18.33
N VAL A 59 -31.95 -23.12 17.50
CA VAL A 59 -33.22 -23.73 17.08
C VAL A 59 -33.16 -25.20 17.45
N ASN A 60 -34.10 -25.64 18.29
CA ASN A 60 -34.15 -26.99 18.83
C ASN A 60 -32.83 -27.44 19.51
N GLY A 61 -32.11 -26.50 20.15
CA GLY A 61 -30.80 -26.73 20.78
C GLY A 61 -29.61 -26.69 19.82
N ALA A 62 -29.81 -26.65 18.51
CA ALA A 62 -28.73 -26.47 17.54
C ALA A 62 -28.37 -24.99 17.41
N LEU A 63 -27.09 -24.65 17.58
CA LEU A 63 -26.57 -23.29 17.36
C LEU A 63 -26.64 -22.96 15.86
N VAL A 64 -27.42 -21.94 15.51
CA VAL A 64 -27.65 -21.51 14.12
C VAL A 64 -26.84 -20.26 13.79
N VAL A 65 -26.83 -19.28 14.70
CA VAL A 65 -26.06 -18.04 14.55
C VAL A 65 -25.20 -17.84 15.79
N PHE A 66 -23.89 -17.71 15.57
CA PHE A 66 -22.91 -17.35 16.58
C PHE A 66 -22.47 -15.90 16.33
N ASP A 67 -22.84 -14.98 17.24
CA ASP A 67 -22.62 -13.53 17.09
C ASP A 67 -23.38 -12.90 15.90
N GLY A 68 -24.70 -12.94 15.96
CA GLY A 68 -25.58 -12.23 15.04
C GLY A 68 -25.72 -10.75 15.35
N GLN A 69 -26.35 -10.00 14.45
CA GLN A 69 -26.52 -8.54 14.45
C GLN A 69 -25.21 -7.78 14.19
N LEU A 70 -25.26 -6.78 13.30
CA LEU A 70 -24.18 -5.81 13.14
C LEU A 70 -24.26 -4.74 14.23
N LYS A 71 -23.10 -4.23 14.67
CA LYS A 71 -23.04 -3.02 15.49
C LYS A 71 -23.94 -1.92 14.88
N ARG A 72 -24.85 -1.40 15.69
CA ARG A 72 -25.85 -0.41 15.28
C ARG A 72 -25.21 0.87 14.73
N GLY A 73 -25.74 1.29 13.58
CA GLY A 73 -25.45 2.60 12.98
C GLY A 73 -25.48 2.62 11.44
N PRO A 74 -26.47 2.02 10.73
CA PRO A 74 -26.61 2.22 9.28
C PRO A 74 -26.68 3.70 8.90
N ASN A 75 -27.32 4.48 9.76
CA ASN A 75 -27.28 5.93 9.82
C ASN A 75 -27.32 6.32 11.32
N ARG A 76 -27.53 7.59 11.66
CA ARG A 76 -27.53 8.05 13.06
C ARG A 76 -28.61 7.40 13.96
N THR A 77 -29.73 6.95 13.39
CA THR A 77 -30.92 6.54 14.15
C THR A 77 -31.48 5.17 13.80
N GLY A 78 -31.13 4.60 12.64
CA GLY A 78 -31.63 3.30 12.19
C GLY A 78 -30.91 2.11 12.83
N THR A 79 -31.43 0.92 12.58
CA THR A 79 -30.92 -0.34 13.13
C THR A 79 -30.80 -1.39 12.03
N TYR A 80 -29.76 -2.22 12.07
CA TYR A 80 -29.65 -3.33 11.12
C TYR A 80 -30.57 -4.50 11.51
N TYR A 81 -31.03 -5.28 10.55
CA TYR A 81 -31.63 -6.60 10.80
C TYR A 81 -30.97 -7.67 9.92
N ASP A 82 -30.83 -8.87 10.45
CA ASP A 82 -30.36 -10.05 9.74
C ASP A 82 -31.53 -10.77 9.05
N GLU A 83 -31.26 -11.46 7.94
CA GLU A 83 -32.22 -12.37 7.30
C GLU A 83 -31.56 -13.74 7.07
N ILE A 84 -32.16 -14.80 7.57
CA ILE A 84 -31.67 -16.18 7.50
C ILE A 84 -32.81 -17.17 7.24
N ASP A 85 -32.53 -18.31 6.62
CA ASP A 85 -33.51 -19.40 6.48
C ASP A 85 -33.35 -20.41 7.62
N LEU A 86 -34.39 -20.55 8.45
CA LEU A 86 -34.40 -21.48 9.58
C LEU A 86 -34.96 -22.86 9.24
N ALA A 87 -35.46 -23.09 8.01
CA ALA A 87 -36.10 -24.35 7.65
C ALA A 87 -35.22 -25.59 7.92
N PRO A 88 -33.90 -25.58 7.66
CA PRO A 88 -33.04 -26.72 7.93
C PRO A 88 -32.99 -27.17 9.40
N TYR A 89 -33.38 -26.30 10.34
CA TYR A 89 -33.30 -26.55 11.79
C TYR A 89 -34.68 -26.80 12.43
N LEU A 90 -35.76 -26.63 11.66
CA LEU A 90 -37.13 -26.85 12.09
C LEU A 90 -37.61 -28.23 11.68
N ARG A 91 -38.55 -28.79 12.45
CA ARG A 91 -39.12 -30.13 12.25
C ARG A 91 -40.64 -30.14 12.34
N SER A 92 -41.27 -31.23 11.91
CA SER A 92 -42.68 -31.46 12.24
C SER A 92 -42.86 -31.60 13.76
N GLY A 93 -44.00 -31.16 14.28
CA GLY A 93 -44.29 -31.16 15.71
C GLY A 93 -43.67 -29.98 16.44
N SER A 94 -43.22 -30.21 17.68
CA SER A 94 -42.73 -29.14 18.57
C SER A 94 -41.37 -28.62 18.15
N ASN A 95 -41.28 -27.30 18.04
CA ASN A 95 -40.06 -26.55 17.80
C ASN A 95 -39.85 -25.50 18.89
N THR A 96 -38.58 -25.23 19.18
CA THR A 96 -38.18 -24.16 20.09
C THR A 96 -37.13 -23.28 19.42
N VAL A 97 -37.34 -21.98 19.50
CA VAL A 97 -36.37 -20.95 19.13
C VAL A 97 -35.91 -20.26 20.41
N ALA A 98 -34.60 -20.16 20.60
CA ALA A 98 -33.97 -19.56 21.77
C ALA A 98 -32.91 -18.53 21.33
N LEU A 99 -32.93 -17.34 21.92
CA LEU A 99 -31.95 -16.29 21.65
C LEU A 99 -31.33 -15.75 22.94
N LEU A 100 -30.02 -15.66 22.99
CA LEU A 100 -29.30 -14.88 24.01
C LEU A 100 -28.95 -13.54 23.38
N VAL A 101 -29.45 -12.44 23.92
CA VAL A 101 -29.19 -11.10 23.42
C VAL A 101 -28.32 -10.34 24.41
N TRP A 102 -27.20 -9.80 23.95
CA TRP A 102 -26.33 -8.92 24.70
C TRP A 102 -26.58 -7.47 24.29
N TYR A 103 -27.18 -6.69 25.18
CA TYR A 103 -27.29 -5.26 25.04
C TYR A 103 -26.06 -4.59 25.63
N PHE A 104 -25.25 -3.94 24.78
CA PHE A 104 -24.05 -3.25 25.22
C PHE A 104 -24.40 -2.06 26.12
N GLY A 105 -25.33 -1.21 25.67
CA GLY A 105 -25.74 0.00 26.39
C GLY A 105 -24.63 1.02 26.62
N LYS A 106 -23.53 0.98 25.84
CA LYS A 106 -22.46 1.99 25.79
C LYS A 106 -22.33 2.52 24.37
N GLN A 107 -21.95 3.79 24.25
CA GLN A 107 -21.45 4.32 22.98
C GLN A 107 -20.01 3.84 22.74
N GLY A 108 -19.55 3.93 21.49
CA GLY A 108 -18.15 3.68 21.12
C GLY A 108 -17.84 4.24 19.74
N PHE A 109 -16.62 4.03 19.27
CA PHE A 109 -16.16 4.53 17.96
C PHE A 109 -16.67 3.69 16.78
N SER A 110 -17.34 2.57 17.07
CA SER A 110 -17.90 1.63 16.07
C SER A 110 -19.36 1.26 16.34
N HIS A 111 -20.05 1.95 17.25
CA HIS A 111 -21.42 1.64 17.62
C HIS A 111 -22.16 2.88 18.14
N SER A 112 -23.38 3.07 17.63
CA SER A 112 -24.35 4.06 18.14
C SER A 112 -25.41 3.34 18.97
N SER A 113 -25.27 3.36 20.30
CA SER A 113 -26.26 2.75 21.20
C SER A 113 -27.59 3.47 21.08
N SER A 114 -28.69 2.71 21.02
CA SER A 114 -30.05 3.26 21.00
C SER A 114 -30.54 3.76 22.35
N GLY A 115 -29.85 3.40 23.45
CA GLY A 115 -30.32 3.64 24.82
C GLY A 115 -31.31 2.59 25.34
N SER A 116 -31.80 1.65 24.50
CA SER A 116 -32.67 0.55 24.94
C SER A 116 -32.28 -0.79 24.32
N GLY A 117 -32.21 -1.84 25.14
CA GLY A 117 -32.14 -3.21 24.66
C GLY A 117 -33.45 -3.61 23.98
N GLY A 118 -33.35 -4.46 22.97
CA GLY A 118 -34.52 -4.90 22.20
C GLY A 118 -34.22 -6.11 21.32
N LEU A 119 -35.24 -6.94 21.12
CA LEU A 119 -35.27 -8.03 20.14
C LEU A 119 -36.51 -7.87 19.24
N LEU A 120 -36.32 -7.97 17.94
CA LEU A 120 -37.37 -8.08 16.94
C LEU A 120 -37.13 -9.37 16.14
N PHE A 121 -38.15 -10.23 16.05
CA PHE A 121 -38.07 -11.51 15.36
C PHE A 121 -39.34 -11.72 14.52
N GLN A 122 -39.18 -12.06 13.24
CA GLN A 122 -40.29 -12.47 12.40
C GLN A 122 -39.83 -13.63 11.51
N SER A 123 -40.57 -14.74 11.49
CA SER A 123 -40.28 -15.91 10.65
C SER A 123 -41.51 -16.29 9.84
N ASP A 124 -41.38 -16.27 8.51
CA ASP A 124 -42.38 -16.74 7.56
C ASP A 124 -42.10 -18.20 7.18
N ILE A 125 -42.79 -19.11 7.85
CA ILE A 125 -42.56 -20.56 7.81
C ILE A 125 -43.55 -21.20 6.84
N THR A 126 -43.05 -21.79 5.77
CA THR A 126 -43.86 -22.46 4.73
C THR A 126 -43.85 -23.97 4.94
N THR A 127 -45.03 -24.55 5.17
CA THR A 127 -45.28 -25.99 5.27
C THR A 127 -46.31 -26.39 4.20
N GLY A 128 -45.90 -27.13 3.18
CA GLY A 128 -46.77 -27.42 2.03
C GLY A 128 -47.15 -26.13 1.29
N SER A 129 -48.45 -25.88 1.11
CA SER A 129 -48.98 -24.65 0.50
C SER A 129 -49.32 -23.54 1.51
N THR A 130 -49.03 -23.73 2.79
CA THR A 130 -49.40 -22.80 3.87
C THR A 130 -48.17 -22.09 4.42
N THR A 131 -48.25 -20.77 4.57
CA THR A 131 -47.25 -19.97 5.29
C THR A 131 -47.81 -19.54 6.64
N THR A 132 -47.16 -19.96 7.73
CA THR A 132 -47.42 -19.53 9.10
C THR A 132 -46.36 -18.53 9.53
N ARG A 133 -46.78 -17.43 10.16
CA ARG A 133 -45.88 -16.41 10.68
C ARG A 133 -45.70 -16.55 12.18
N VAL A 134 -44.45 -16.60 12.63
CA VAL A 134 -44.07 -16.49 14.05
C VAL A 134 -43.43 -15.13 14.27
N VAL A 135 -43.93 -14.36 15.23
CA VAL A 135 -43.46 -13.00 15.53
C VAL A 135 -43.00 -12.87 16.98
N SER A 136 -42.08 -11.95 17.25
CA SER A 136 -41.80 -11.46 18.61
C SER A 136 -42.97 -10.61 19.11
N ASP A 137 -43.50 -11.00 20.26
CA ASP A 137 -44.59 -10.36 20.99
C ASP A 137 -44.60 -10.89 22.45
N THR A 138 -45.64 -10.59 23.21
CA THR A 138 -45.79 -11.06 24.60
C THR A 138 -46.07 -12.56 24.75
N SER A 139 -46.19 -13.32 23.64
CA SER A 139 -46.27 -14.80 23.66
C SER A 139 -44.89 -15.47 23.75
N TRP A 140 -43.81 -14.69 23.63
CA TRP A 140 -42.46 -15.11 23.98
C TRP A 140 -42.29 -15.13 25.49
N LYS A 141 -41.24 -15.81 25.94
CA LYS A 141 -40.79 -15.77 27.33
C LYS A 141 -39.38 -15.19 27.37
N HIS A 142 -39.05 -14.52 28.46
CA HIS A 142 -37.72 -13.99 28.70
C HIS A 142 -37.27 -14.15 30.14
N THR A 143 -35.95 -14.07 30.34
CA THR A 143 -35.34 -13.81 31.63
C THR A 143 -34.04 -13.02 31.44
N VAL A 144 -33.75 -12.10 32.35
CA VAL A 144 -32.40 -11.51 32.42
C VAL A 144 -31.47 -12.62 32.90
N HIS A 145 -30.46 -12.96 32.10
CA HIS A 145 -29.64 -14.14 32.34
C HIS A 145 -28.81 -13.98 33.64
N PRO A 146 -29.14 -14.68 34.74
CA PRO A 146 -28.57 -14.44 36.06
C PRO A 146 -27.08 -14.78 36.17
N GLY A 147 -26.56 -15.60 35.24
CA GLY A 147 -25.13 -15.88 35.15
C GLY A 147 -24.29 -14.66 34.75
N TYR A 148 -24.80 -13.75 33.92
CA TYR A 148 -24.02 -12.60 33.47
C TYR A 148 -24.19 -11.43 34.45
N SER A 149 -23.10 -11.03 35.09
CA SER A 149 -23.07 -9.91 36.03
C SER A 149 -22.55 -8.65 35.35
N ASN A 150 -23.17 -7.52 35.67
CA ASN A 150 -22.67 -6.20 35.27
C ASN A 150 -21.51 -5.72 36.17
N ASN A 151 -21.31 -6.33 37.34
CA ASN A 151 -20.18 -6.02 38.22
C ASN A 151 -18.94 -6.81 37.80
N THR A 152 -18.22 -6.31 36.79
CA THR A 152 -17.09 -7.03 36.20
C THR A 152 -15.80 -6.95 37.03
N SER A 153 -15.74 -6.10 38.06
CA SER A 153 -14.59 -5.82 38.92
C SER A 153 -13.30 -5.41 38.16
N GLY A 154 -12.28 -4.90 38.87
CA GLY A 154 -10.97 -4.60 38.29
C GLY A 154 -10.98 -3.54 37.17
N THR A 155 -10.00 -3.64 36.26
CA THR A 155 -9.81 -2.73 35.12
C THR A 155 -10.97 -2.82 34.12
N GLN A 156 -11.38 -1.65 33.63
CA GLN A 156 -12.53 -1.50 32.74
C GLN A 156 -12.07 -1.33 31.28
N VAL A 157 -12.91 -1.80 30.36
CA VAL A 157 -12.69 -1.62 28.93
C VAL A 157 -12.69 -0.12 28.61
N ASN A 158 -11.77 0.31 27.76
CA ASN A 158 -11.64 1.70 27.36
C ASN A 158 -12.93 2.24 26.70
N PHE A 159 -13.09 3.58 26.69
CA PHE A 159 -14.32 4.25 26.27
C PHE A 159 -14.63 4.16 24.76
N ARG A 160 -13.63 3.83 23.92
CA ARG A 160 -13.83 3.70 22.47
C ARG A 160 -14.58 2.42 22.13
N LEU A 161 -14.48 1.40 22.99
CA LEU A 161 -15.15 0.13 22.81
C LEU A 161 -16.56 0.14 23.43
N PRO A 162 -17.61 -0.13 22.63
CA PRO A 162 -18.96 -0.28 23.15
C PRO A 162 -19.13 -1.55 23.99
N GLU A 163 -18.28 -2.56 23.79
CA GLU A 163 -18.28 -3.79 24.55
C GLU A 163 -17.86 -3.55 26.02
N SER A 164 -18.38 -4.40 26.90
CA SER A 164 -17.97 -4.46 28.31
C SER A 164 -17.26 -5.78 28.60
N ASN A 165 -16.53 -5.84 29.71
CA ASN A 165 -15.98 -7.11 30.18
C ASN A 165 -17.10 -8.13 30.42
N VAL A 166 -16.80 -9.41 30.16
CA VAL A 166 -17.72 -10.50 30.48
C VAL A 166 -17.42 -10.99 31.89
N TYR A 167 -18.45 -11.04 32.74
CA TYR A 167 -18.38 -11.72 34.03
C TYR A 167 -19.51 -12.72 34.09
N TYR A 168 -19.16 -14.00 34.17
CA TYR A 168 -20.13 -15.09 34.21
C TYR A 168 -19.98 -15.89 35.51
N ASP A 169 -21.01 -15.88 36.35
CA ASP A 169 -21.10 -16.72 37.54
C ASP A 169 -21.99 -17.94 37.28
N ALA A 170 -21.36 -19.10 37.06
CA ALA A 170 -22.08 -20.33 36.73
C ALA A 170 -22.99 -20.80 37.87
N ARG A 171 -22.71 -20.42 39.13
CA ARG A 171 -23.56 -20.76 40.28
C ARG A 171 -24.93 -20.12 40.15
N ASN A 172 -24.98 -18.88 39.65
CA ASN A 172 -26.23 -18.15 39.42
C ASN A 172 -26.95 -18.62 38.15
N ALA A 173 -26.23 -19.27 37.23
CA ALA A 173 -26.79 -19.79 35.98
C ALA A 173 -27.32 -21.22 36.06
N ALA A 174 -27.19 -21.92 37.20
CA ALA A 174 -27.54 -23.33 37.32
C ALA A 174 -28.99 -23.64 36.90
N ALA A 175 -29.94 -22.74 37.22
CA ALA A 175 -31.35 -22.87 36.82
C ALA A 175 -31.60 -22.69 35.30
N LEU A 176 -30.58 -22.26 34.55
CA LEU A 176 -30.60 -22.11 33.10
C LEU A 176 -29.78 -23.20 32.37
N SER A 177 -29.44 -24.30 33.03
CA SER A 177 -28.76 -25.40 32.36
C SER A 177 -29.58 -25.91 31.16
N ALA A 178 -28.95 -25.97 29.98
CA ALA A 178 -29.56 -26.36 28.71
C ALA A 178 -30.84 -25.59 28.36
N TRP A 179 -30.93 -24.31 28.76
CA TRP A 179 -32.10 -23.47 28.54
C TRP A 179 -32.41 -23.24 27.07
N GLU A 180 -31.50 -23.51 26.14
CA GLU A 180 -31.68 -23.43 24.69
C GLU A 180 -32.34 -24.69 24.08
N SER A 181 -32.42 -25.79 24.85
CA SER A 181 -32.97 -27.06 24.39
C SER A 181 -34.51 -27.07 24.32
N THR A 182 -35.07 -28.08 23.64
CA THR A 182 -36.53 -28.25 23.50
C THR A 182 -37.22 -28.72 24.78
N GLY A 183 -36.50 -29.42 25.66
CA GLY A 183 -37.06 -30.01 26.89
C GLY A 183 -36.98 -29.09 28.13
N PHE A 184 -36.41 -27.89 28.00
CA PHE A 184 -36.26 -26.98 29.13
C PHE A 184 -37.61 -26.45 29.62
N ASN A 185 -37.83 -26.51 30.94
CA ASN A 185 -39.04 -25.97 31.57
C ASN A 185 -38.91 -24.46 31.84
N ASP A 186 -39.50 -23.67 30.95
CA ASP A 186 -39.56 -22.20 31.07
C ASP A 186 -40.84 -21.69 31.76
N SER A 187 -41.55 -22.52 32.55
CA SER A 187 -42.78 -22.09 33.23
C SER A 187 -42.59 -20.94 34.21
N ALA A 188 -41.37 -20.77 34.75
CA ALA A 188 -41.01 -19.70 35.67
C ALA A 188 -40.60 -18.39 34.97
N TRP A 189 -40.50 -18.38 33.64
CA TRP A 189 -40.11 -17.19 32.88
C TRP A 189 -41.32 -16.30 32.57
N SER A 190 -41.12 -15.00 32.64
CA SER A 190 -42.15 -14.00 32.37
C SER A 190 -42.24 -13.68 30.87
N ALA A 191 -43.41 -13.23 30.43
CA ALA A 191 -43.54 -12.56 29.13
C ALA A 191 -42.64 -11.30 29.10
N PRO A 192 -42.01 -10.98 27.95
CA PRO A 192 -41.29 -9.73 27.79
C PRO A 192 -42.25 -8.55 27.66
N THR A 193 -41.72 -7.34 27.84
CA THR A 193 -42.45 -6.09 27.59
C THR A 193 -42.46 -5.78 26.10
N ASP A 194 -43.61 -5.36 25.56
CA ASP A 194 -43.76 -4.83 24.20
C ASP A 194 -43.32 -3.35 24.17
N PHE A 195 -42.31 -3.05 23.35
CA PHE A 195 -41.76 -1.71 23.14
C PHE A 195 -42.21 -1.07 21.82
N GLY A 196 -43.14 -1.69 21.10
CA GLY A 196 -43.76 -1.14 19.89
C GLY A 196 -43.46 -1.94 18.62
N ALA A 197 -44.04 -1.51 17.52
CA ALA A 197 -43.87 -2.14 16.22
C ALA A 197 -42.44 -1.95 15.67
N ALA A 198 -42.06 -2.76 14.67
CA ALA A 198 -40.91 -2.47 13.82
C ALA A 198 -40.96 -1.00 13.31
N GLY A 199 -39.83 -0.30 13.36
CA GLY A 199 -39.78 1.14 13.05
C GLY A 199 -40.00 2.07 14.26
N ALA A 200 -40.42 1.56 15.42
CA ALA A 200 -40.58 2.38 16.62
C ALA A 200 -39.23 2.91 17.12
N ALA A 201 -39.24 4.15 17.65
CA ALA A 201 -38.11 4.70 18.37
C ALA A 201 -37.82 3.85 19.63
N PRO A 202 -36.54 3.66 20.04
CA PRO A 202 -35.34 4.30 19.49
C PRO A 202 -34.65 3.52 18.34
N TRP A 203 -35.21 2.40 17.88
CA TRP A 203 -34.59 1.56 16.85
C TRP A 203 -34.84 2.06 15.42
N ASN A 204 -35.96 2.76 15.20
CA ASN A 204 -36.35 3.43 13.96
C ASN A 204 -36.22 2.51 12.72
N ASP A 205 -35.89 3.09 11.56
CA ASP A 205 -35.79 2.40 10.28
C ASP A 205 -34.86 1.18 10.35
N LEU A 206 -35.35 0.08 9.79
CA LEU A 206 -34.67 -1.21 9.74
C LEU A 206 -33.96 -1.37 8.40
N VAL A 207 -32.64 -1.54 8.45
CA VAL A 207 -31.78 -1.73 7.27
C VAL A 207 -31.31 -3.18 7.23
N ARG A 208 -31.55 -3.88 6.12
CA ARG A 208 -31.09 -5.27 5.97
C ARG A 208 -29.57 -5.31 6.07
N ARG A 209 -29.03 -6.30 6.79
CA ARG A 209 -27.59 -6.58 6.86
C ARG A 209 -27.00 -6.62 5.44
N PRO A 210 -26.09 -5.71 5.07
CA PRO A 210 -25.57 -5.63 3.70
C PRO A 210 -24.31 -6.49 3.49
N VAL A 211 -23.88 -7.24 4.51
CA VAL A 211 -22.68 -8.11 4.48
C VAL A 211 -23.04 -9.54 4.91
N PRO A 212 -22.23 -10.56 4.57
CA PRO A 212 -22.46 -11.93 5.04
C PRO A 212 -22.51 -12.04 6.58
N GLN A 213 -23.12 -13.11 7.10
CA GLN A 213 -22.97 -13.47 8.51
C GLN A 213 -21.50 -13.73 8.85
N PHE A 214 -21.11 -13.60 10.11
CA PHE A 214 -19.72 -13.83 10.49
C PHE A 214 -19.36 -15.30 10.34
N ARG A 215 -18.10 -15.53 9.97
CA ARG A 215 -17.51 -16.86 9.95
C ARG A 215 -17.04 -17.21 11.35
N TYR A 216 -17.27 -18.45 11.73
CA TYR A 216 -16.70 -19.03 12.93
C TYR A 216 -16.25 -20.46 12.65
N SER A 217 -15.19 -20.87 13.34
CA SER A 217 -14.71 -22.24 13.31
C SER A 217 -15.41 -23.12 14.36
N GLY A 218 -15.11 -24.42 14.38
CA GLY A 218 -15.30 -25.23 15.58
C GLY A 218 -14.30 -24.83 16.69
N LEU A 219 -14.38 -25.49 17.85
CA LEU A 219 -13.33 -25.33 18.87
C LEU A 219 -12.01 -25.93 18.35
N LYS A 220 -10.95 -25.13 18.35
CA LYS A 220 -9.59 -25.47 17.92
C LYS A 220 -8.65 -25.55 19.13
N SER A 221 -7.70 -26.47 19.05
CA SER A 221 -6.59 -26.55 20.02
C SER A 221 -5.55 -25.46 19.74
N TYR A 222 -4.92 -24.95 20.80
CA TYR A 222 -3.79 -24.03 20.70
C TYR A 222 -2.55 -24.69 20.07
N SER A 223 -1.69 -23.90 19.43
CA SER A 223 -0.46 -24.39 18.79
C SER A 223 0.49 -25.05 19.78
N ASN A 224 0.45 -24.63 21.04
CA ASN A 224 1.26 -25.17 22.13
C ASN A 224 0.46 -26.10 23.08
N ALA A 225 -0.68 -26.66 22.65
CA ALA A 225 -1.57 -27.45 23.49
C ALA A 225 -0.88 -28.57 24.29
N ALA A 226 0.11 -29.25 23.70
CA ALA A 226 0.87 -30.32 24.35
C ALA A 226 1.73 -29.84 25.55
N SER A 227 1.99 -28.53 25.64
CA SER A 227 2.81 -27.91 26.69
C SER A 227 2.00 -27.16 27.75
N LEU A 228 0.68 -27.07 27.58
CA LEU A 228 -0.19 -26.42 28.56
C LEU A 228 -0.29 -27.28 29.84
N PRO A 229 -0.26 -26.68 31.04
CA PRO A 229 -0.32 -27.41 32.28
C PRO A 229 -1.70 -28.05 32.48
N SER A 230 -1.74 -29.20 33.17
CA SER A 230 -2.98 -29.90 33.54
C SER A 230 -3.62 -29.37 34.84
N THR A 231 -2.98 -28.42 35.51
CA THR A 231 -3.49 -27.77 36.73
C THR A 231 -3.28 -26.26 36.63
N GLY A 232 -4.12 -25.48 37.30
CA GLY A 232 -3.95 -24.04 37.39
C GLY A 232 -2.60 -23.62 38.02
N GLN A 233 -2.24 -22.35 37.84
CA GLN A 233 -0.97 -21.77 38.30
C GLN A 233 -1.16 -20.56 39.23
N GLY A 234 -2.37 -20.38 39.77
CA GLY A 234 -2.68 -19.26 40.66
C GLY A 234 -2.72 -17.94 39.89
N ALA A 235 -1.96 -16.95 40.36
CA ALA A 235 -1.89 -15.62 39.74
C ALA A 235 -1.02 -15.59 38.47
N THR A 236 -0.13 -16.57 38.27
CA THR A 236 0.69 -16.67 37.06
C THR A 236 -0.19 -17.08 35.89
N ALA A 237 -0.21 -16.26 34.84
CA ALA A 237 -1.02 -16.54 33.65
C ALA A 237 -0.43 -17.70 32.83
N ILE A 238 -1.29 -18.63 32.44
CA ILE A 238 -1.01 -19.69 31.47
C ILE A 238 -1.19 -19.08 30.07
N THR A 239 -0.14 -19.09 29.26
CA THR A 239 -0.15 -18.55 27.89
C THR A 239 -0.41 -19.64 26.86
N ALA A 240 -1.56 -19.57 26.20
CA ALA A 240 -1.97 -20.48 25.15
C ALA A 240 -1.82 -19.81 23.77
N THR A 241 -0.87 -20.29 22.98
CA THR A 241 -0.39 -19.66 21.74
C THR A 241 -1.34 -19.92 20.57
N LEU A 242 -1.73 -18.86 19.88
CA LEU A 242 -2.49 -18.93 18.63
C LEU A 242 -1.51 -19.08 17.44
N PRO A 243 -1.93 -19.69 16.32
CA PRO A 243 -1.07 -19.87 15.14
C PRO A 243 -0.79 -18.59 14.34
N SER A 244 -1.42 -17.47 14.72
CA SER A 244 -1.31 -16.15 14.10
C SER A 244 -1.96 -15.13 15.06
N ASN A 245 -1.93 -13.84 14.72
CA ASN A 245 -2.92 -12.92 15.29
C ASN A 245 -4.32 -13.23 14.73
N LEU A 246 -5.29 -13.49 15.60
CA LEU A 246 -6.66 -13.90 15.26
C LEU A 246 -7.71 -13.17 16.12
N GLN A 247 -8.96 -13.08 15.63
CA GLN A 247 -10.13 -12.76 16.46
C GLN A 247 -10.71 -14.06 17.02
N VAL A 248 -10.83 -14.19 18.34
CA VAL A 248 -11.19 -15.46 19.01
C VAL A 248 -12.17 -15.30 20.17
N THR A 249 -12.93 -16.34 20.47
CA THR A 249 -13.60 -16.57 21.76
C THR A 249 -12.89 -17.71 22.50
N PRO A 250 -12.39 -17.50 23.73
CA PRO A 250 -11.72 -18.53 24.49
C PRO A 250 -12.71 -19.52 25.13
N TYR A 251 -12.31 -20.79 25.22
CA TYR A 251 -13.06 -21.90 25.81
C TYR A 251 -12.21 -22.62 26.87
N LEU A 252 -12.85 -22.99 27.97
CA LEU A 252 -12.27 -23.84 29.00
C LEU A 252 -13.17 -25.02 29.34
N LYS A 253 -12.54 -26.14 29.72
CA LYS A 253 -13.14 -27.25 30.44
C LYS A 253 -12.26 -27.58 31.65
N VAL A 254 -12.86 -27.58 32.83
CA VAL A 254 -12.13 -27.72 34.10
C VAL A 254 -12.89 -28.60 35.08
N ASP A 255 -12.16 -29.22 36.00
CA ASP A 255 -12.69 -29.74 37.25
C ASP A 255 -12.23 -28.83 38.39
N ALA A 256 -13.16 -28.15 39.04
CA ALA A 256 -12.87 -27.03 39.93
C ALA A 256 -13.77 -27.04 41.16
N PRO A 257 -13.32 -26.51 42.32
CA PRO A 257 -14.21 -26.24 43.43
C PRO A 257 -15.21 -25.12 43.09
N ALA A 258 -16.40 -25.18 43.69
CA ALA A 258 -17.40 -24.13 43.55
C ALA A 258 -16.83 -22.78 44.01
N GLY A 259 -17.08 -21.72 43.24
CA GLY A 259 -16.59 -20.36 43.53
C GLY A 259 -15.17 -20.08 43.04
N ALA A 260 -14.45 -21.05 42.46
CA ALA A 260 -13.16 -20.77 41.81
C ALA A 260 -13.34 -19.75 40.66
N VAL A 261 -12.47 -18.74 40.61
CA VAL A 261 -12.53 -17.64 39.63
C VAL A 261 -11.41 -17.83 38.61
N ILE A 262 -11.78 -17.86 37.33
CA ILE A 262 -10.86 -17.99 36.20
C ILE A 262 -10.93 -16.72 35.35
N GLY A 263 -9.76 -16.12 35.08
CA GLY A 263 -9.62 -14.97 34.17
C GLY A 263 -9.18 -15.41 32.78
N MET A 264 -9.71 -14.75 31.75
CA MET A 264 -9.37 -14.96 30.34
C MET A 264 -9.19 -13.63 29.62
N GLN A 265 -8.05 -13.44 28.97
CA GLN A 265 -7.77 -12.26 28.14
C GLN A 265 -6.75 -12.62 27.06
N THR A 266 -6.53 -11.75 26.07
CA THR A 266 -5.42 -11.95 25.13
C THR A 266 -4.13 -11.29 25.62
N ASP A 267 -3.02 -11.61 24.98
CA ASP A 267 -1.77 -10.87 25.13
C ASP A 267 -1.87 -9.40 24.72
N HIS A 268 -2.87 -9.02 23.92
CA HIS A 268 -3.18 -7.64 23.53
C HIS A 268 -4.21 -6.97 24.45
N TYR A 269 -4.45 -7.50 25.65
CA TYR A 269 -5.43 -6.92 26.57
C TYR A 269 -5.13 -5.46 26.94
N ALA A 270 -3.86 -5.09 27.07
CA ALA A 270 -3.40 -3.76 27.46
C ALA A 270 -2.47 -3.15 26.39
N ASP A 271 -2.76 -3.38 25.11
CA ASP A 271 -1.97 -2.84 24.00
C ASP A 271 -2.11 -1.31 23.83
N GLY A 272 -3.00 -0.67 24.60
CA GLY A 272 -3.04 0.78 24.76
C GLY A 272 -2.01 1.32 25.77
N ASP A 273 -1.30 0.48 26.52
CA ASP A 273 -0.42 0.96 27.59
C ASP A 273 0.79 1.71 27.02
N GLY A 274 1.08 2.87 27.61
CA GLY A 274 2.15 3.77 27.16
C GLY A 274 1.88 4.51 25.85
N LEU A 275 0.73 4.32 25.21
CA LEU A 275 0.42 5.00 23.94
C LEU A 275 0.19 6.50 24.12
N THR A 276 0.73 7.28 23.20
CA THR A 276 0.61 8.74 23.21
C THR A 276 -0.86 9.15 23.06
N GLY A 277 -1.33 10.04 23.93
CA GLY A 277 -2.71 10.53 23.89
C GLY A 277 -3.74 9.68 24.65
N LEU A 278 -3.31 8.61 25.33
CA LEU A 278 -4.14 7.87 26.28
C LEU A 278 -3.82 8.28 27.72
N THR A 279 -4.84 8.44 28.55
CA THR A 279 -4.66 8.63 30.00
C THR A 279 -4.76 7.29 30.73
N PRO A 280 -3.99 7.11 31.84
CA PRO A 280 -4.06 5.92 32.69
C PRO A 280 -5.50 5.48 33.00
N GLY A 281 -5.83 4.23 32.67
CA GLY A 281 -7.17 3.65 32.77
C GLY A 281 -7.93 3.55 31.45
N GLN A 282 -7.34 4.00 30.33
CA GLN A 282 -7.95 3.95 28.98
C GLN A 282 -7.27 2.95 28.03
N GLU A 283 -6.44 2.06 28.56
CA GLU A 283 -5.56 1.18 27.77
C GLU A 283 -6.20 -0.18 27.47
N ASN A 284 -7.18 -0.57 28.29
CA ASN A 284 -7.60 -1.96 28.39
C ASN A 284 -8.70 -2.32 27.40
N ASN A 285 -8.58 -3.52 26.83
CA ASN A 285 -9.53 -4.14 25.93
C ASN A 285 -10.49 -5.08 26.68
N VAL A 286 -11.25 -5.89 25.95
CA VAL A 286 -12.22 -6.82 26.53
C VAL A 286 -11.52 -8.01 27.18
N ARG A 287 -11.92 -8.35 28.41
CA ARG A 287 -11.58 -9.61 29.09
C ARG A 287 -12.83 -10.35 29.57
N ALA A 288 -12.66 -11.60 29.96
CA ALA A 288 -13.70 -12.43 30.54
C ALA A 288 -13.31 -13.01 31.90
N THR A 289 -14.29 -13.16 32.78
CA THR A 289 -14.18 -13.81 34.09
C THR A 289 -15.24 -14.89 34.19
N TYR A 290 -14.85 -16.07 34.65
CA TYR A 290 -15.75 -17.21 34.88
C TYR A 290 -15.66 -17.67 36.35
N VAL A 291 -16.80 -17.80 37.02
CA VAL A 291 -16.91 -18.34 38.38
C VAL A 291 -17.53 -19.73 38.32
N CYS A 292 -16.82 -20.71 38.86
CA CYS A 292 -17.16 -22.12 38.76
C CYS A 292 -18.34 -22.50 39.67
N THR A 293 -19.21 -23.40 39.20
CA THR A 293 -20.29 -24.04 39.98
C THR A 293 -19.81 -25.23 40.83
N GLY A 294 -18.67 -25.82 40.48
CA GLY A 294 -18.10 -26.99 41.17
C GLY A 294 -18.13 -28.26 40.30
N GLY A 295 -17.12 -29.11 40.43
CA GLY A 295 -16.95 -30.32 39.62
C GLY A 295 -16.52 -30.03 38.18
N VAL A 296 -16.75 -30.99 37.29
CA VAL A 296 -16.45 -30.89 35.86
C VAL A 296 -17.45 -29.96 35.16
N GLN A 297 -16.95 -28.93 34.50
CA GLN A 297 -17.76 -27.91 33.81
C GLN A 297 -17.01 -27.28 32.63
N GLU A 298 -17.75 -26.59 31.77
CA GLU A 298 -17.22 -25.91 30.59
C GLU A 298 -17.85 -24.53 30.39
N PHE A 299 -17.09 -23.65 29.72
CA PHE A 299 -17.53 -22.30 29.41
C PHE A 299 -16.80 -21.75 28.18
N GLU A 300 -17.53 -21.04 27.33
CA GLU A 300 -17.00 -20.25 26.22
C GLU A 300 -17.32 -18.76 26.46
N ALA A 301 -16.30 -17.90 26.45
CA ALA A 301 -16.52 -16.46 26.60
C ALA A 301 -16.95 -15.86 25.26
N LEU A 302 -18.25 -15.58 25.13
CA LEU A 302 -18.86 -15.18 23.86
C LEU A 302 -18.42 -13.81 23.31
N ALA A 303 -17.86 -12.93 24.15
CA ALA A 303 -17.28 -11.68 23.67
C ALA A 303 -15.92 -11.93 23.03
N TRP A 304 -15.79 -11.60 21.74
CA TRP A 304 -14.57 -11.86 20.99
C TRP A 304 -13.42 -10.90 21.38
N MET A 305 -12.20 -11.44 21.33
CA MET A 305 -10.94 -10.76 21.62
C MET A 305 -9.97 -10.94 20.44
N SER A 306 -8.94 -10.10 20.33
CA SER A 306 -7.88 -10.26 19.32
C SER A 306 -6.52 -10.36 19.99
N GLY A 307 -5.64 -11.20 19.46
CA GLY A 307 -4.24 -11.30 19.92
C GLY A 307 -3.49 -12.46 19.29
N THR A 308 -2.24 -12.71 19.72
CA THR A 308 -1.41 -13.86 19.29
C THR A 308 -1.39 -14.98 20.33
N ALA A 309 -1.91 -14.72 21.53
CA ALA A 309 -2.11 -15.72 22.56
C ALA A 309 -3.32 -15.38 23.45
N VAL A 310 -3.91 -16.41 24.05
CA VAL A 310 -4.87 -16.27 25.15
C VAL A 310 -4.15 -16.55 26.47
N LYS A 311 -4.29 -15.64 27.42
CA LYS A 311 -3.77 -15.71 28.78
C LYS A 311 -4.90 -16.11 29.75
N TYR A 312 -4.72 -17.23 30.43
CA TYR A 312 -5.63 -17.77 31.43
C TYR A 312 -5.05 -17.62 32.84
N THR A 313 -5.78 -17.00 33.76
CA THR A 313 -5.42 -16.99 35.19
C THR A 313 -6.32 -18.01 35.91
N ILE A 314 -5.77 -19.19 36.20
CA ILE A 314 -6.51 -20.34 36.76
C ILE A 314 -5.93 -20.69 38.13
N PRO A 315 -6.74 -20.79 39.21
CA PRO A 315 -6.26 -21.13 40.56
C PRO A 315 -5.54 -22.49 40.62
N ALA A 316 -4.50 -22.62 41.45
CA ALA A 316 -3.65 -23.82 41.51
C ALA A 316 -4.39 -25.13 41.87
N GLY A 317 -5.54 -25.05 42.53
CA GLY A 317 -6.38 -26.20 42.88
C GLY A 317 -7.40 -26.62 41.83
N VAL A 318 -7.37 -26.02 40.63
CA VAL A 318 -8.26 -26.36 39.51
C VAL A 318 -7.55 -27.31 38.55
N THR A 319 -8.19 -28.42 38.21
CA THR A 319 -7.73 -29.33 37.16
C THR A 319 -8.19 -28.83 35.81
N ILE A 320 -7.24 -28.68 34.87
CA ILE A 320 -7.50 -28.25 33.51
C ILE A 320 -7.70 -29.49 32.65
N LEU A 321 -8.89 -29.64 32.10
CA LEU A 321 -9.24 -30.77 31.22
C LEU A 321 -9.07 -30.40 29.75
N ASP A 322 -9.37 -29.16 29.39
CA ASP A 322 -9.21 -28.66 28.03
C ASP A 322 -9.15 -27.12 28.02
N LEU A 323 -8.27 -26.57 27.19
CA LEU A 323 -8.26 -25.14 26.84
C LEU A 323 -8.26 -25.05 25.32
N LYS A 324 -9.26 -24.37 24.77
CA LYS A 324 -9.45 -24.21 23.33
C LYS A 324 -9.87 -22.79 23.00
N TYR A 325 -9.97 -22.52 21.70
CA TYR A 325 -10.53 -21.27 21.22
C TYR A 325 -11.41 -21.54 20.00
N ARG A 326 -12.31 -20.61 19.72
CA ARG A 326 -13.00 -20.52 18.44
C ARG A 326 -12.53 -19.30 17.72
N GLU A 327 -11.98 -19.49 16.52
CA GLU A 327 -11.70 -18.38 15.61
C GLU A 327 -13.00 -17.85 15.02
N SER A 328 -13.11 -16.52 14.94
CA SER A 328 -14.22 -15.79 14.31
C SER A 328 -13.68 -14.70 13.39
N GLY A 329 -14.49 -14.19 12.47
CA GLY A 329 -14.10 -13.09 11.60
C GLY A 329 -15.12 -12.78 10.51
N TYR A 330 -14.77 -11.86 9.61
CA TYR A 330 -15.55 -11.63 8.40
C TYR A 330 -15.55 -12.88 7.49
N ASP A 331 -16.70 -13.20 6.89
CA ASP A 331 -16.82 -14.35 5.99
C ASP A 331 -16.30 -14.05 4.59
N THR A 332 -14.99 -14.23 4.41
CA THR A 332 -14.28 -14.15 3.14
C THR A 332 -13.07 -15.09 3.17
N ASP A 333 -12.57 -15.49 2.00
CA ASP A 333 -11.38 -16.32 1.86
C ASP A 333 -10.19 -15.51 1.31
N PHE A 334 -8.97 -15.91 1.70
CA PHE A 334 -7.74 -15.44 1.07
C PHE A 334 -7.62 -16.04 -0.33
N ALA A 335 -8.19 -15.35 -1.32
CA ALA A 335 -8.16 -15.78 -2.72
C ALA A 335 -6.96 -15.21 -3.50
N GLY A 336 -6.39 -14.11 -3.00
CA GLY A 336 -5.20 -13.50 -3.57
C GLY A 336 -3.91 -14.02 -2.98
N SER A 337 -2.83 -13.91 -3.75
CA SER A 337 -1.49 -14.30 -3.30
C SER A 337 -0.40 -13.55 -4.03
N PHE A 338 0.77 -13.48 -3.39
CA PHE A 338 2.01 -12.98 -3.95
C PHE A 338 3.17 -13.84 -3.45
N SER A 339 4.11 -14.16 -4.34
CA SER A 339 5.40 -14.74 -4.00
C SER A 339 6.46 -14.29 -4.99
N SER A 340 7.72 -14.29 -4.56
CA SER A 340 8.85 -13.80 -5.34
C SER A 340 10.10 -14.69 -5.15
N ASN A 341 11.24 -14.27 -5.69
CA ASN A 341 12.54 -14.86 -5.35
C ASN A 341 13.12 -14.34 -4.03
N GLU A 342 12.42 -13.46 -3.31
CA GLU A 342 12.91 -12.73 -2.15
C GLU A 342 11.96 -12.88 -0.95
N ALA A 343 12.37 -13.70 0.03
CA ALA A 343 11.55 -14.04 1.20
C ALA A 343 11.11 -12.82 2.03
N PHE A 344 11.86 -11.71 1.97
CA PHE A 344 11.49 -10.45 2.62
C PHE A 344 10.14 -9.93 2.11
N PHE A 345 9.94 -9.87 0.79
CA PHE A 345 8.72 -9.34 0.19
C PHE A 345 7.53 -10.28 0.38
N ASP A 346 7.78 -11.59 0.34
CA ASP A 346 6.77 -12.61 0.62
C ASP A 346 6.25 -12.49 2.06
N THR A 347 7.15 -12.30 3.02
CA THR A 347 6.80 -12.09 4.44
C THR A 347 6.05 -10.78 4.63
N LEU A 348 6.53 -9.70 4.02
CA LEU A 348 5.88 -8.38 4.09
C LEU A 348 4.45 -8.41 3.54
N TRP A 349 4.26 -9.01 2.37
CA TRP A 349 2.92 -9.19 1.79
C TRP A 349 2.03 -10.04 2.69
N GLY A 350 2.54 -11.16 3.23
CA GLY A 350 1.79 -12.03 4.12
C GLY A 350 1.34 -11.36 5.42
N LYS A 351 2.21 -10.55 6.04
CA LYS A 351 1.85 -9.77 7.24
C LYS A 351 0.81 -8.71 6.93
N ALA A 352 0.94 -7.99 5.81
CA ALA A 352 -0.09 -7.03 5.36
C ALA A 352 -1.46 -7.71 5.15
N ALA A 353 -1.49 -8.85 4.43
CA ALA A 353 -2.71 -9.61 4.19
C ALA A 353 -3.38 -10.07 5.49
N ARG A 354 -2.59 -10.53 6.47
CA ARG A 354 -3.09 -10.93 7.79
C ARG A 354 -3.64 -9.73 8.57
N THR A 355 -2.91 -8.61 8.57
CA THR A 355 -3.31 -7.34 9.20
C THR A 355 -4.67 -6.92 8.68
N MET A 356 -4.84 -6.91 7.36
CA MET A 356 -6.08 -6.56 6.71
C MET A 356 -7.24 -7.47 7.15
N TYR A 357 -7.06 -8.80 7.15
CA TYR A 357 -8.14 -9.74 7.54
C TYR A 357 -8.62 -9.54 8.98
N VAL A 358 -7.67 -9.38 9.91
CA VAL A 358 -8.00 -9.20 11.33
C VAL A 358 -8.67 -7.84 11.57
N ASN A 359 -8.55 -6.88 10.65
CA ASN A 359 -9.21 -5.58 10.67
C ASN A 359 -10.56 -5.55 9.92
N MET A 360 -11.17 -6.71 9.66
CA MET A 360 -12.51 -6.83 9.08
C MET A 360 -13.46 -7.55 10.04
N ARG A 361 -14.60 -6.92 10.37
CA ARG A 361 -15.72 -7.56 11.07
C ARG A 361 -17.07 -6.88 10.78
N ASP A 362 -17.64 -6.15 11.74
CA ASP A 362 -18.87 -5.36 11.56
C ASP A 362 -18.67 -4.25 10.51
N ASN A 363 -17.47 -3.69 10.49
CA ASN A 363 -16.95 -2.67 9.61
C ASN A 363 -15.49 -3.00 9.30
N TYR A 364 -14.89 -2.25 8.38
CA TYR A 364 -13.44 -2.08 8.40
C TYR A 364 -13.01 -1.42 9.71
N MET A 365 -11.85 -1.80 10.24
CA MET A 365 -11.30 -1.32 11.50
C MET A 365 -9.89 -0.79 11.28
N ASP A 366 -9.52 0.25 12.01
CA ASP A 366 -8.15 0.70 12.19
C ASP A 366 -7.28 -0.40 12.82
N CYS A 367 -7.73 -0.89 13.97
CA CYS A 367 -7.15 -1.96 14.76
C CYS A 367 -8.25 -2.87 15.35
N PRO A 368 -8.00 -4.16 15.60
CA PRO A 368 -9.02 -5.10 16.11
C PRO A 368 -9.20 -5.04 17.64
N THR A 369 -8.38 -4.24 18.31
CA THR A 369 -8.26 -4.18 19.78
C THR A 369 -8.82 -2.87 20.30
N ARG A 370 -7.99 -1.82 20.37
CA ARG A 370 -8.21 -0.57 21.12
C ARG A 370 -9.47 0.19 20.71
N GLU A 371 -9.73 0.33 19.41
CA GLU A 371 -10.80 1.20 18.90
C GLU A 371 -11.87 0.45 18.10
N ARG A 372 -11.44 -0.50 17.27
CA ARG A 372 -12.34 -1.24 16.34
C ARG A 372 -13.12 -0.30 15.42
N ALA A 373 -12.54 0.86 15.11
CA ALA A 373 -13.21 2.02 14.55
C ALA A 373 -13.04 2.07 13.02
N GLN A 374 -14.10 2.47 12.32
CA GLN A 374 -14.05 2.68 10.87
C GLN A 374 -13.53 4.09 10.57
N TRP A 375 -12.23 4.28 10.79
CA TRP A 375 -11.50 5.47 10.37
C TRP A 375 -11.34 5.46 8.86
N TRP A 376 -11.69 6.56 8.21
CA TRP A 376 -11.86 6.56 6.76
C TRP A 376 -10.58 6.78 5.98
N GLY A 377 -9.55 7.36 6.60
CA GLY A 377 -8.18 7.25 6.08
C GLY A 377 -7.78 5.79 5.89
N ASP A 378 -8.00 4.94 6.89
CA ASP A 378 -7.74 3.50 6.84
C ASP A 378 -8.57 2.79 5.77
N VAL A 379 -9.88 3.06 5.72
CA VAL A 379 -10.78 2.43 4.72
C VAL A 379 -10.26 2.65 3.29
N VAL A 380 -9.66 3.80 2.99
CA VAL A 380 -9.10 4.09 1.65
C VAL A 380 -8.00 3.07 1.29
N ASN A 381 -7.06 2.81 2.20
CA ASN A 381 -5.98 1.84 2.01
C ASN A 381 -6.52 0.41 1.99
N GLN A 382 -7.37 0.08 2.97
CA GLN A 382 -8.00 -1.23 3.14
C GLN A 382 -8.81 -1.66 1.91
N LEU A 383 -9.51 -0.74 1.23
CA LEU A 383 -10.22 -1.07 -0.01
C LEU A 383 -9.25 -1.60 -1.08
N LYS A 384 -8.15 -0.89 -1.33
CA LYS A 384 -7.13 -1.31 -2.31
C LYS A 384 -6.48 -2.62 -1.90
N GLU A 385 -6.17 -2.81 -0.61
CA GLU A 385 -5.58 -4.06 -0.11
C GLU A 385 -6.53 -5.25 -0.26
N GLY A 386 -7.80 -5.07 0.11
CA GLY A 386 -8.81 -6.12 0.07
C GLY A 386 -9.01 -6.70 -1.33
N PHE A 387 -8.98 -5.85 -2.37
CA PHE A 387 -9.14 -6.28 -3.77
C PHE A 387 -8.03 -7.22 -4.28
N TYR A 388 -6.86 -7.24 -3.65
CA TYR A 388 -5.77 -8.16 -4.00
C TYR A 388 -5.60 -9.30 -3.01
N THR A 389 -6.37 -9.32 -1.91
CA THR A 389 -6.21 -10.30 -0.84
C THR A 389 -7.35 -11.31 -0.79
N PHE A 390 -8.60 -10.84 -0.92
CA PHE A 390 -9.77 -11.65 -0.62
C PHE A 390 -10.65 -11.92 -1.83
N ASP A 391 -11.53 -12.91 -1.68
CA ASP A 391 -12.61 -13.11 -2.65
C ASP A 391 -13.62 -11.94 -2.65
N THR A 392 -14.53 -11.98 -3.62
CA THR A 392 -15.49 -10.90 -3.88
C THR A 392 -16.54 -10.71 -2.77
N ARG A 393 -16.65 -11.61 -1.79
CA ARG A 393 -17.57 -11.40 -0.64
C ARG A 393 -17.13 -10.20 0.19
N SER A 394 -15.81 -9.96 0.27
CA SER A 394 -15.23 -8.80 0.97
C SER A 394 -15.74 -7.45 0.45
N HIS A 395 -16.12 -7.37 -0.84
CA HIS A 395 -16.58 -6.12 -1.47
C HIS A 395 -17.83 -5.55 -0.80
N ALA A 396 -18.68 -6.42 -0.25
CA ALA A 396 -19.89 -6.00 0.47
C ALA A 396 -19.58 -5.11 1.68
N LEU A 397 -18.42 -5.32 2.34
CA LEU A 397 -17.97 -4.47 3.44
C LEU A 397 -17.61 -3.05 2.96
N GLY A 398 -16.99 -2.94 1.79
CA GLY A 398 -16.72 -1.67 1.12
C GLY A 398 -17.98 -0.91 0.71
N ALA A 399 -18.94 -1.60 0.07
CA ALA A 399 -20.24 -1.02 -0.25
C ALA A 399 -20.97 -0.52 1.01
N LYS A 400 -20.97 -1.31 2.09
CA LYS A 400 -21.52 -0.92 3.39
C LYS A 400 -20.86 0.34 3.92
N ALA A 401 -19.52 0.38 3.95
CA ALA A 401 -18.79 1.54 4.45
C ALA A 401 -19.20 2.80 3.69
N ILE A 402 -19.11 2.78 2.35
CA ILE A 402 -19.44 3.92 1.47
C ILE A 402 -20.86 4.45 1.74
N ALA A 403 -21.85 3.56 1.78
CA ALA A 403 -23.23 3.94 2.09
C ALA A 403 -23.35 4.56 3.48
N GLN A 404 -22.65 4.01 4.47
CA GLN A 404 -22.65 4.49 5.85
C GLN A 404 -22.04 5.89 5.97
N LEU A 405 -20.90 6.19 5.33
CA LEU A 405 -20.28 7.52 5.39
C LEU A 405 -21.22 8.59 4.83
N ALA A 406 -21.82 8.33 3.67
CA ALA A 406 -22.79 9.24 3.06
C ALA A 406 -24.03 9.44 3.96
N ALA A 407 -24.53 8.38 4.58
CA ALA A 407 -25.70 8.43 5.47
C ALA A 407 -25.43 9.12 6.81
N TRP A 408 -24.16 9.23 7.23
CA TRP A 408 -23.76 9.89 8.47
C TRP A 408 -23.37 11.37 8.29
N GLN A 409 -23.44 11.92 7.07
CA GLN A 409 -23.11 13.33 6.80
C GLN A 409 -23.79 14.30 7.80
N LYS A 410 -23.04 15.32 8.27
CA LYS A 410 -23.59 16.39 9.11
C LYS A 410 -24.60 17.23 8.31
N PRO A 411 -25.61 17.85 8.94
CA PRO A 411 -26.54 18.74 8.25
C PRO A 411 -25.84 19.89 7.48
N SER A 412 -24.67 20.30 7.94
CA SER A 412 -23.78 21.30 7.34
C SER A 412 -22.93 20.78 6.16
N GLY A 413 -23.09 19.51 5.77
CA GLY A 413 -22.41 18.92 4.61
C GLY A 413 -21.07 18.25 4.90
N GLN A 414 -20.51 18.36 6.12
CA GLN A 414 -19.25 17.67 6.44
C GLN A 414 -19.44 16.15 6.49
N LEU A 415 -18.49 15.45 5.87
CA LEU A 415 -18.21 14.05 6.15
C LEU A 415 -17.23 13.99 7.32
N TYR A 416 -17.26 12.91 8.10
CA TYR A 416 -16.36 12.75 9.25
C TYR A 416 -16.18 11.28 9.61
N ALA A 417 -15.18 11.02 10.44
CA ALA A 417 -14.84 9.70 10.94
C ALA A 417 -14.37 9.77 12.41
N PRO A 418 -14.42 8.66 13.16
CA PRO A 418 -14.92 7.36 12.73
C PRO A 418 -16.46 7.33 12.75
N ILE A 419 -17.03 6.45 11.94
CA ILE A 419 -18.48 6.22 11.90
C ILE A 419 -18.77 4.71 11.86
N PRO A 420 -19.73 4.18 12.64
CA PRO A 420 -20.72 4.91 13.42
C PRO A 420 -20.21 5.29 14.82
N SER A 421 -20.19 6.60 15.12
CA SER A 421 -19.84 7.13 16.44
C SER A 421 -20.64 8.40 16.72
N THR A 422 -21.14 8.52 17.95
CA THR A 422 -21.81 9.74 18.46
C THR A 422 -21.00 10.45 19.54
N ILE A 423 -19.94 9.82 20.03
CA ILE A 423 -19.02 10.38 21.04
C ILE A 423 -17.76 10.99 20.42
N TRP A 424 -17.54 10.72 19.13
CA TRP A 424 -16.52 11.38 18.31
C TRP A 424 -17.12 11.75 16.97
N THR A 425 -17.03 13.03 16.60
CA THR A 425 -17.64 13.54 15.37
C THR A 425 -16.73 14.52 14.61
N ALA A 426 -15.41 14.45 14.80
CA ALA A 426 -14.47 15.36 14.16
C ALA A 426 -14.32 15.07 12.66
N GLU A 427 -14.46 16.09 11.83
CA GLU A 427 -14.03 16.08 10.44
C GLU A 427 -12.49 16.13 10.35
N LEU A 428 -11.91 15.21 9.56
CA LEU A 428 -10.53 15.25 9.07
C LEU A 428 -10.56 15.55 7.56
N PRO A 429 -10.37 16.80 7.13
CA PRO A 429 -10.69 17.24 5.77
C PRO A 429 -10.01 16.44 4.65
N VAL A 430 -8.70 16.22 4.75
CA VAL A 430 -7.95 15.50 3.71
C VAL A 430 -8.27 14.02 3.67
N GLN A 431 -8.51 13.38 4.82
CA GLN A 431 -8.98 11.98 4.86
C GLN A 431 -10.34 11.85 4.18
N MET A 432 -11.24 12.81 4.38
CA MET A 432 -12.55 12.80 3.73
C MET A 432 -12.44 13.05 2.22
N LEU A 433 -11.47 13.83 1.74
CA LEU A 433 -11.18 13.92 0.31
C LEU A 433 -10.64 12.59 -0.26
N ALA A 434 -9.72 11.94 0.45
CA ALA A 434 -9.24 10.60 0.10
C ALA A 434 -10.40 9.60 0.06
N SER A 435 -11.35 9.70 1.01
CA SER A 435 -12.56 8.87 1.05
C SER A 435 -13.44 9.05 -0.18
N VAL A 436 -13.68 10.31 -0.59
CA VAL A 436 -14.41 10.60 -1.82
C VAL A 436 -13.71 9.98 -3.02
N TRP A 437 -12.38 10.09 -3.12
CA TRP A 437 -11.62 9.43 -4.19
C TRP A 437 -11.74 7.88 -4.14
N ALA A 438 -11.79 7.30 -2.95
CA ALA A 438 -11.96 5.86 -2.78
C ALA A 438 -13.32 5.34 -3.29
N PHE A 439 -14.36 6.17 -3.37
CA PHE A 439 -15.64 5.76 -3.98
C PHE A 439 -15.45 5.45 -5.48
N GLY A 440 -14.67 6.27 -6.18
CA GLY A 440 -14.31 6.03 -7.58
C GLY A 440 -13.41 4.81 -7.72
N THR A 441 -12.47 4.62 -6.78
CA THR A 441 -11.62 3.42 -6.73
C THR A 441 -12.46 2.14 -6.54
N TYR A 442 -13.42 2.15 -5.62
CA TYR A 442 -14.34 1.03 -5.41
C TYR A 442 -15.12 0.70 -6.68
N HIS A 443 -15.65 1.71 -7.39
CA HIS A 443 -16.32 1.51 -8.66
C HIS A 443 -15.40 0.93 -9.73
N LEU A 444 -14.17 1.43 -9.84
CA LEU A 444 -13.17 0.93 -10.79
C LEU A 444 -12.88 -0.56 -10.58
N TYR A 445 -12.71 -1.00 -9.33
CA TYR A 445 -12.36 -2.40 -9.03
C TYR A 445 -13.55 -3.36 -9.07
N THR A 446 -14.76 -2.89 -8.72
CA THR A 446 -15.93 -3.76 -8.59
C THR A 446 -16.93 -3.67 -9.75
N GLY A 447 -16.94 -2.55 -10.48
CA GLY A 447 -17.99 -2.22 -11.45
C GLY A 447 -19.36 -1.97 -10.82
N ASN A 448 -19.46 -1.92 -9.49
CA ASN A 448 -20.74 -1.82 -8.79
C ASN A 448 -21.20 -0.35 -8.72
N THR A 449 -21.98 0.06 -9.72
CA THR A 449 -22.57 1.40 -9.80
C THR A 449 -23.59 1.68 -8.69
N ASP A 450 -24.38 0.69 -8.28
CA ASP A 450 -25.42 0.84 -7.26
C ASP A 450 -24.84 1.21 -5.89
N ALA A 451 -23.64 0.72 -5.57
CA ALA A 451 -22.96 1.01 -4.31
C ALA A 451 -22.48 2.47 -4.19
N VAL A 452 -22.28 3.18 -5.31
CA VAL A 452 -21.61 4.49 -5.31
C VAL A 452 -22.48 5.63 -5.84
N SER A 453 -23.39 5.37 -6.77
CA SER A 453 -24.14 6.41 -7.50
C SER A 453 -25.00 7.25 -6.55
N GLY A 454 -25.66 6.62 -5.57
CA GLY A 454 -26.49 7.31 -4.58
C GLY A 454 -25.73 8.21 -3.60
N THR A 455 -24.39 8.14 -3.56
CA THR A 455 -23.58 8.98 -2.67
C THR A 455 -23.31 10.37 -3.24
N TYR A 456 -23.56 10.58 -4.53
CA TYR A 456 -23.24 11.83 -5.22
C TYR A 456 -23.78 13.10 -4.53
N PRO A 457 -25.03 13.16 -4.02
CA PRO A 457 -25.51 14.35 -3.32
C PRO A 457 -24.68 14.70 -2.07
N ALA A 458 -24.24 13.68 -1.31
CA ALA A 458 -23.37 13.89 -0.15
C ALA A 458 -21.97 14.37 -0.59
N VAL A 459 -21.41 13.75 -1.63
CA VAL A 459 -20.13 14.17 -2.24
C VAL A 459 -20.19 15.62 -2.71
N LYS A 460 -21.23 16.01 -3.45
CA LYS A 460 -21.45 17.38 -3.91
C LYS A 460 -21.52 18.36 -2.74
N SER A 461 -22.29 18.04 -1.71
CA SER A 461 -22.39 18.89 -0.52
C SER A 461 -21.04 19.07 0.17
N TYR A 462 -20.25 18.01 0.28
CA TYR A 462 -18.93 18.06 0.90
C TYR A 462 -17.91 18.87 0.07
N LEU A 463 -17.81 18.62 -1.23
CA LEU A 463 -16.85 19.31 -2.11
C LEU A 463 -17.15 20.79 -2.31
N ASN A 464 -18.40 21.22 -2.05
CA ASN A 464 -18.78 22.63 -2.02
C ASN A 464 -18.29 23.40 -0.78
N LEU A 465 -17.79 22.69 0.26
CA LEU A 465 -17.13 23.32 1.41
C LEU A 465 -15.71 23.79 1.10
N TRP A 466 -15.14 23.37 -0.02
CA TRP A 466 -13.78 23.70 -0.46
C TRP A 466 -13.81 24.83 -1.50
N SER A 467 -12.86 25.75 -1.42
CA SER A 467 -12.69 26.89 -2.32
C SER A 467 -11.29 26.92 -2.96
N LEU A 468 -11.16 27.66 -4.05
CA LEU A 468 -9.87 27.98 -4.67
C LEU A 468 -9.50 29.43 -4.31
N ASP A 469 -8.22 29.69 -4.07
CA ASP A 469 -7.66 31.03 -3.88
C ASP A 469 -7.38 31.73 -5.22
N SER A 470 -6.81 32.94 -5.16
CA SER A 470 -6.48 33.75 -6.33
C SER A 470 -5.40 33.14 -7.24
N SER A 471 -4.65 32.14 -6.77
CA SER A 471 -3.69 31.39 -7.60
C SER A 471 -4.36 30.25 -8.39
N GLY A 472 -5.67 30.02 -8.19
CA GLY A 472 -6.39 28.90 -8.80
C GLY A 472 -6.13 27.56 -8.10
N LEU A 473 -5.56 27.58 -6.89
CA LEU A 473 -5.27 26.41 -6.07
C LEU A 473 -6.18 26.37 -4.84
N VAL A 474 -6.29 25.20 -4.21
CA VAL A 474 -7.14 25.00 -3.03
C VAL A 474 -6.74 25.92 -1.88
N SER A 475 -7.72 26.61 -1.32
CA SER A 475 -7.60 27.27 -0.02
C SER A 475 -7.69 26.22 1.08
N HIS A 476 -6.68 26.17 1.94
CA HIS A 476 -6.61 25.20 3.03
C HIS A 476 -7.85 25.29 3.94
N ARG A 477 -8.38 24.11 4.33
CA ARG A 477 -9.45 23.99 5.32
C ARG A 477 -9.02 23.03 6.42
N ALA A 478 -8.84 23.57 7.63
CA ALA A 478 -8.46 22.82 8.82
C ALA A 478 -9.55 21.87 9.35
N GLY A 479 -10.83 22.14 9.07
CA GLY A 479 -11.95 21.33 9.56
C GLY A 479 -12.05 21.32 11.10
N ASP A 480 -12.47 20.20 11.67
CA ASP A 480 -12.48 20.03 13.14
C ASP A 480 -11.12 19.54 13.65
N TRP A 481 -10.41 18.72 12.86
CA TRP A 481 -9.08 18.22 13.16
C TRP A 481 -8.19 18.32 11.93
N ASP A 482 -7.27 19.28 11.99
CA ASP A 482 -6.28 19.59 10.95
C ASP A 482 -5.14 18.58 10.99
N TRP A 483 -5.37 17.42 10.34
CA TRP A 483 -4.45 16.29 10.34
C TRP A 483 -4.39 15.67 8.95
N GLU A 484 -3.18 15.60 8.39
CA GLU A 484 -2.90 14.96 7.12
C GLU A 484 -2.16 13.62 7.25
N ASP A 485 -1.23 13.55 8.21
CA ASP A 485 -0.45 12.35 8.50
C ASP A 485 0.20 12.42 9.89
N TRP A 486 0.70 11.29 10.40
CA TRP A 486 1.58 11.31 11.57
C TRP A 486 2.97 11.89 11.25
N GLY A 487 3.56 12.55 12.23
CA GLY A 487 4.92 13.11 12.15
C GLY A 487 4.94 14.62 11.94
N SER A 488 6.11 15.13 11.56
CA SER A 488 6.36 16.57 11.30
C SER A 488 6.57 16.84 9.81
N ASN A 489 6.90 18.09 9.45
CA ASN A 489 7.28 18.50 8.10
C ASN A 489 6.17 18.33 7.04
N ILE A 490 4.91 18.55 7.42
CA ILE A 490 3.76 18.40 6.52
C ILE A 490 3.58 19.69 5.71
N ASP A 491 3.55 19.56 4.37
CA ASP A 491 3.19 20.64 3.45
C ASP A 491 1.73 20.50 3.00
N ALA A 492 0.83 20.94 3.88
CA ALA A 492 -0.63 20.78 3.73
C ALA A 492 -1.17 21.32 2.41
N ARG A 493 -0.67 22.46 1.92
CA ARG A 493 -1.18 23.09 0.69
C ARG A 493 -0.91 22.23 -0.55
N VAL A 494 0.19 21.50 -0.61
CA VAL A 494 0.44 20.55 -1.70
C VAL A 494 -0.54 19.37 -1.60
N LEU A 495 -0.72 18.81 -0.40
CA LEU A 495 -1.60 17.68 -0.13
C LEU A 495 -3.08 18.00 -0.43
N ASP A 496 -3.58 19.16 0.04
CA ASP A 496 -4.94 19.65 -0.20
C ASP A 496 -5.28 19.70 -1.69
N ASN A 497 -4.37 20.24 -2.50
CA ASN A 497 -4.56 20.33 -3.94
C ASN A 497 -4.60 18.96 -4.59
N CYS A 498 -3.72 18.04 -4.19
CA CYS A 498 -3.70 16.67 -4.73
C CYS A 498 -4.97 15.91 -4.37
N TRP A 499 -5.37 15.93 -3.10
CA TRP A 499 -6.56 15.23 -2.62
C TRP A 499 -7.85 15.79 -3.22
N TYR A 500 -7.98 17.12 -3.29
CA TYR A 500 -9.17 17.74 -3.88
C TYR A 500 -9.25 17.46 -5.39
N TYR A 501 -8.12 17.48 -6.10
CA TYR A 501 -8.06 17.14 -7.52
C TYR A 501 -8.51 15.70 -7.81
N LEU A 502 -8.10 14.74 -6.98
CA LEU A 502 -8.53 13.34 -7.05
C LEU A 502 -10.02 13.19 -6.73
N ALA A 503 -10.50 13.87 -5.69
CA ALA A 503 -11.91 13.84 -5.29
C ALA A 503 -12.83 14.46 -6.36
N LEU A 504 -12.42 15.55 -7.01
CA LEU A 504 -13.15 16.16 -8.14
C LEU A 504 -13.31 15.19 -9.32
N GLY A 505 -12.27 14.40 -9.64
CA GLY A 505 -12.35 13.36 -10.67
C GLY A 505 -13.41 12.30 -10.36
N THR A 506 -13.52 11.92 -9.09
CA THR A 506 -14.57 11.00 -8.64
C THR A 506 -15.95 11.66 -8.68
N ALA A 507 -16.08 12.92 -8.25
CA ALA A 507 -17.34 13.65 -8.33
C ALA A 507 -17.88 13.75 -9.77
N ILE A 508 -17.01 13.97 -10.76
CA ILE A 508 -17.37 13.97 -12.19
C ILE A 508 -17.95 12.60 -12.59
N THR A 509 -17.28 11.52 -12.20
CA THR A 509 -17.72 10.15 -12.49
C THR A 509 -19.09 9.87 -11.86
N LEU A 510 -19.24 10.16 -10.56
CA LEU A 510 -20.48 9.92 -9.82
C LEU A 510 -21.63 10.83 -10.29
N ALA A 511 -21.35 12.07 -10.71
CA ALA A 511 -22.33 12.96 -11.33
C ALA A 511 -22.90 12.34 -12.61
N GLY A 512 -22.03 11.77 -13.45
CA GLY A 512 -22.43 11.03 -14.66
C GLY A 512 -23.30 9.83 -14.32
N LEU A 513 -22.84 8.97 -13.40
CA LEU A 513 -23.54 7.73 -13.01
C LEU A 513 -24.90 7.97 -12.33
N SER A 514 -25.06 9.09 -11.63
CA SER A 514 -26.28 9.42 -10.88
C SER A 514 -27.29 10.28 -11.67
N GLY A 515 -27.04 10.56 -12.95
CA GLY A 515 -27.89 11.44 -13.77
C GLY A 515 -27.74 12.93 -13.48
N ASN A 516 -26.76 13.34 -12.67
CA ASN A 516 -26.47 14.74 -12.31
C ASN A 516 -25.40 15.37 -13.23
N SER A 517 -25.41 15.04 -14.52
CA SER A 517 -24.35 15.44 -15.47
C SER A 517 -24.22 16.97 -15.65
N GLY A 518 -25.23 17.76 -15.28
CA GLY A 518 -25.18 19.22 -15.32
C GLY A 518 -24.10 19.84 -14.42
N ASP A 519 -23.65 19.13 -13.38
CA ASP A 519 -22.59 19.60 -12.48
C ASP A 519 -21.17 19.34 -13.02
N VAL A 520 -21.02 18.46 -14.02
CA VAL A 520 -19.71 18.00 -14.51
C VAL A 520 -18.83 19.16 -14.98
N ALA A 521 -19.40 20.13 -15.70
CA ALA A 521 -18.65 21.27 -16.21
C ALA A 521 -18.03 22.12 -15.08
N ALA A 522 -18.75 22.32 -13.97
CA ALA A 522 -18.27 23.09 -12.83
C ALA A 522 -17.13 22.36 -12.08
N TRP A 523 -17.26 21.04 -11.91
CA TRP A 523 -16.19 20.23 -11.32
C TRP A 523 -14.95 20.16 -12.22
N GLN A 524 -15.15 20.00 -13.52
CA GLN A 524 -14.06 19.99 -14.50
C GLN A 524 -13.33 21.33 -14.51
N ALA A 525 -14.04 22.47 -14.45
CA ALA A 525 -13.40 23.79 -14.40
C ALA A 525 -12.49 23.97 -13.17
N LYS A 526 -12.92 23.51 -11.98
CA LYS A 526 -12.06 23.53 -10.78
C LYS A 526 -10.82 22.63 -10.95
N ARG A 527 -11.03 21.43 -11.51
CA ARG A 527 -9.96 20.45 -11.77
C ARG A 527 -8.92 21.00 -12.76
N ASP A 528 -9.37 21.64 -13.84
CA ASP A 528 -8.53 22.26 -14.86
C ASP A 528 -7.73 23.44 -14.28
N SER A 529 -8.35 24.27 -13.43
CA SER A 529 -7.68 25.37 -12.74
C SER A 529 -6.51 24.87 -11.89
N ILE A 530 -6.71 23.82 -11.08
CA ILE A 530 -5.63 23.23 -10.29
C ILE A 530 -4.53 22.68 -11.20
N LYS A 531 -4.89 21.90 -12.23
CA LYS A 531 -3.90 21.30 -13.14
C LYS A 531 -3.03 22.35 -13.84
N ALA A 532 -3.62 23.48 -14.23
CA ALA A 532 -2.90 24.56 -14.91
C ALA A 532 -1.92 25.32 -14.00
N ASN A 533 -2.21 25.41 -12.69
CA ASN A 533 -1.46 26.24 -11.75
C ASN A 533 -0.55 25.47 -10.78
N PHE A 534 -0.75 24.16 -10.60
CA PHE A 534 -0.05 23.38 -9.58
C PHE A 534 1.48 23.40 -9.75
N ASP A 535 1.99 23.01 -10.93
CA ASP A 535 3.46 22.98 -11.16
C ASP A 535 4.07 24.37 -11.12
N SER A 536 3.41 25.38 -11.70
CA SER A 536 3.97 26.74 -11.77
C SER A 536 4.08 27.42 -10.41
N VAL A 537 3.15 27.13 -9.49
CA VAL A 537 3.10 27.76 -8.16
C VAL A 537 3.86 26.95 -7.11
N LEU A 538 3.78 25.62 -7.16
CA LEU A 538 4.30 24.75 -6.09
C LEU A 538 5.61 24.04 -6.45
N TRP A 539 6.13 24.13 -7.68
CA TRP A 539 7.45 23.60 -8.00
C TRP A 539 8.55 24.56 -7.58
N ASN A 540 9.45 24.11 -6.69
CA ASN A 540 10.66 24.84 -6.34
C ASN A 540 11.83 24.39 -7.21
N SER A 541 12.20 25.21 -8.21
CA SER A 541 13.30 24.88 -9.14
C SER A 541 14.70 24.94 -8.53
N ALA A 542 14.88 25.61 -7.39
CA ALA A 542 16.18 25.68 -6.72
C ALA A 542 16.48 24.38 -5.94
N ARG A 543 15.42 23.74 -5.41
CA ARG A 543 15.52 22.48 -4.65
C ARG A 543 15.13 21.24 -5.45
N ASN A 544 14.50 21.42 -6.61
CA ASN A 544 13.95 20.34 -7.43
C ASN A 544 12.90 19.49 -6.69
N GLU A 545 11.94 20.14 -6.06
CA GLU A 545 10.87 19.49 -5.28
C GLU A 545 9.57 20.29 -5.37
N TYR A 546 8.44 19.62 -5.08
CA TYR A 546 7.20 20.33 -4.75
C TYR A 546 7.29 20.87 -3.32
N ARG A 547 7.00 22.16 -3.19
CA ARG A 547 7.09 22.91 -1.95
C ARG A 547 6.26 24.18 -2.02
N SER A 548 5.39 24.38 -1.04
CA SER A 548 4.59 25.60 -0.93
C SER A 548 5.46 26.83 -0.66
N PRO A 549 5.16 27.98 -1.30
CA PRO A 549 5.78 29.24 -0.95
C PRO A 549 5.61 29.55 0.55
N GLY A 550 6.72 29.81 1.25
CA GLY A 550 6.73 30.10 2.69
C GLY A 550 6.82 28.88 3.61
N TYR A 551 6.75 27.65 3.08
CA TYR A 551 7.01 26.45 3.86
C TYR A 551 8.51 26.32 4.18
N ASN A 552 8.85 26.08 5.45
CA ASN A 552 10.23 26.13 5.97
C ASN A 552 10.72 24.81 6.60
N GLY A 553 9.90 23.76 6.67
CA GLY A 553 10.30 22.46 7.21
C GLY A 553 11.17 21.64 6.25
N ASP A 554 11.52 20.41 6.64
CA ASP A 554 12.16 19.47 5.73
C ASP A 554 11.25 19.15 4.53
N THR A 555 11.84 18.67 3.43
CA THR A 555 11.09 18.31 2.23
C THR A 555 10.08 17.20 2.53
N ASP A 556 8.83 17.45 2.14
CA ASP A 556 7.72 16.54 2.39
C ASP A 556 7.61 15.47 1.28
N ASP A 557 8.02 14.24 1.60
CA ASP A 557 7.90 13.08 0.71
C ASP A 557 6.44 12.69 0.45
N ARG A 558 5.53 12.91 1.41
CA ARG A 558 4.09 12.67 1.25
C ARG A 558 3.53 13.56 0.16
N ALA A 559 3.80 14.86 0.24
CA ALA A 559 3.36 15.87 -0.71
C ALA A 559 3.88 15.59 -2.13
N ASN A 560 5.18 15.29 -2.26
CA ASN A 560 5.82 15.01 -3.54
C ASN A 560 5.31 13.69 -4.15
N GLY A 561 5.12 12.65 -3.35
CA GLY A 561 4.56 11.38 -3.78
C GLY A 561 3.10 11.54 -4.24
N LEU A 562 2.28 12.22 -3.45
CA LEU A 562 0.87 12.41 -3.78
C LEU A 562 0.67 13.30 -5.02
N ALA A 563 1.58 14.24 -5.30
CA ALA A 563 1.58 15.01 -6.55
C ALA A 563 1.71 14.13 -7.80
N VAL A 564 2.47 13.02 -7.69
CA VAL A 564 2.59 12.00 -8.74
C VAL A 564 1.33 11.15 -8.82
N VAL A 565 0.81 10.66 -7.68
CA VAL A 565 -0.42 9.84 -7.63
C VAL A 565 -1.62 10.61 -8.20
N ALA A 566 -1.74 11.90 -7.91
CA ALA A 566 -2.76 12.78 -8.46
C ALA A 566 -2.60 13.04 -9.97
N GLY A 567 -1.46 12.67 -10.56
CA GLY A 567 -1.12 12.99 -11.95
C GLY A 567 -0.88 14.48 -12.17
N LEU A 568 -0.62 15.26 -11.11
CA LEU A 568 -0.34 16.68 -11.19
C LEU A 568 1.12 16.92 -11.58
N ALA A 569 2.05 16.11 -11.08
CA ALA A 569 3.46 16.15 -11.42
C ALA A 569 3.75 15.67 -12.86
N PRO A 570 4.29 16.54 -13.75
CA PRO A 570 4.63 16.11 -15.11
C PRO A 570 5.87 15.22 -15.11
N ALA A 571 6.01 14.39 -16.16
CA ALA A 571 7.09 13.41 -16.29
C ALA A 571 8.50 14.03 -16.19
N SER A 572 8.67 15.30 -16.57
CA SER A 572 9.93 16.03 -16.43
C SER A 572 10.37 16.24 -14.97
N ARG A 573 9.46 16.10 -13.99
CA ARG A 573 9.78 16.17 -12.55
C ARG A 573 10.08 14.82 -11.93
N HIS A 574 9.70 13.71 -12.57
CA HIS A 574 9.73 12.38 -11.95
C HIS A 574 11.11 11.97 -11.45
N ARG A 575 12.19 12.30 -12.18
CA ARG A 575 13.56 12.01 -11.71
C ARG A 575 13.88 12.72 -10.40
N ALA A 576 13.54 14.00 -10.30
CA ALA A 576 13.79 14.80 -9.11
C ALA A 576 12.91 14.36 -7.94
N VAL A 577 11.62 14.09 -8.20
CA VAL A 577 10.70 13.55 -7.19
C VAL A 577 11.16 12.16 -6.71
N THR A 578 11.66 11.30 -7.61
CA THR A 578 12.23 9.99 -7.21
C THR A 578 13.39 10.17 -6.23
N GLU A 579 14.23 11.19 -6.41
CA GLU A 579 15.30 11.50 -5.46
C GLU A 579 14.74 11.97 -4.12
N VAL A 580 13.74 12.87 -4.12
CA VAL A 580 13.04 13.28 -2.89
C VAL A 580 12.48 12.06 -2.13
N LEU A 581 11.79 11.17 -2.83
CA LEU A 581 11.21 9.95 -2.23
C LEU A 581 12.27 8.89 -1.87
N ARG A 582 13.51 9.04 -2.32
CA ARG A 582 14.63 8.19 -1.90
C ARG A 582 15.26 8.72 -0.62
N THR A 583 15.41 10.04 -0.48
CA THR A 583 16.20 10.67 0.60
C THR A 583 15.38 11.19 1.78
N HIS A 584 14.09 11.46 1.60
CA HIS A 584 13.20 11.92 2.67
C HIS A 584 12.21 10.82 3.07
N LEU A 585 12.05 10.60 4.38
CA LEU A 585 11.26 9.51 4.98
C LEU A 585 10.26 10.05 6.02
N ASN A 586 9.65 11.21 5.76
CA ASN A 586 8.75 11.86 6.72
C ASN A 586 7.35 11.20 6.78
N ALA A 587 6.94 10.43 5.76
CA ALA A 587 5.66 9.74 5.74
C ALA A 587 5.48 8.73 6.88
N SER A 588 4.31 8.70 7.50
CA SER A 588 3.90 7.58 8.35
C SER A 588 3.55 6.34 7.50
N PRO A 589 3.31 5.16 8.11
CA PRO A 589 2.81 4.00 7.39
C PRO A 589 1.58 4.26 6.52
N TYR A 590 0.67 5.14 6.96
CA TYR A 590 -0.53 5.51 6.21
C TYR A 590 -0.20 6.14 4.86
N MET A 591 0.63 7.19 4.84
CA MET A 591 0.98 7.90 3.60
C MET A 591 2.11 7.23 2.82
N GLU A 592 2.88 6.35 3.45
CA GLU A 592 3.89 5.52 2.78
C GLU A 592 3.28 4.69 1.65
N PHE A 593 2.01 4.30 1.78
CA PHE A 593 1.22 3.70 0.71
C PHE A 593 1.35 4.49 -0.61
N TYR A 594 1.11 5.80 -0.56
CA TYR A 594 1.09 6.67 -1.74
C TYR A 594 2.49 7.02 -2.23
N VAL A 595 3.48 7.07 -1.32
CA VAL A 595 4.88 7.24 -1.70
C VAL A 595 5.37 6.04 -2.52
N LEU A 596 5.04 4.82 -2.09
CA LEU A 596 5.37 3.61 -2.84
C LEU A 596 4.61 3.56 -4.18
N GLU A 597 3.33 3.92 -4.20
CA GLU A 597 2.54 4.00 -5.45
C GLU A 597 3.16 5.01 -6.44
N ALA A 598 3.61 6.16 -5.95
CA ALA A 598 4.29 7.18 -6.75
C ALA A 598 5.59 6.67 -7.38
N LEU A 599 6.42 5.94 -6.63
CA LEU A 599 7.67 5.38 -7.15
C LEU A 599 7.42 4.44 -8.34
N TYR A 600 6.40 3.58 -8.25
CA TYR A 600 6.02 2.72 -9.39
C TYR A 600 5.37 3.49 -10.56
N LEU A 601 4.60 4.54 -10.29
CA LEU A 601 4.05 5.40 -11.35
C LEU A 601 5.15 6.13 -12.13
N MET A 602 6.30 6.39 -11.51
CA MET A 602 7.49 6.98 -12.14
C MET A 602 8.43 5.94 -12.78
N GLY A 603 8.12 4.65 -12.70
CA GLY A 603 9.00 3.57 -13.18
C GLY A 603 10.22 3.31 -12.29
N ALA A 604 10.19 3.76 -11.04
CA ALA A 604 11.29 3.65 -10.07
C ALA A 604 11.13 2.43 -9.15
N ALA A 605 10.81 1.26 -9.71
CA ALA A 605 10.52 0.04 -8.95
C ALA A 605 11.64 -0.36 -7.97
N THR A 606 12.91 -0.24 -8.37
CA THR A 606 14.04 -0.56 -7.46
C THR A 606 14.07 0.37 -6.25
N VAL A 607 13.69 1.64 -6.40
CA VAL A 607 13.64 2.59 -5.28
C VAL A 607 12.50 2.26 -4.33
N ALA A 608 11.36 1.80 -4.87
CA ALA A 608 10.26 1.30 -4.04
C ALA A 608 10.68 0.07 -3.22
N GLU A 609 11.41 -0.87 -3.83
CA GLU A 609 11.97 -2.04 -3.15
C GLU A 609 12.94 -1.66 -2.04
N GLU A 610 13.88 -0.75 -2.32
CA GLU A 610 14.83 -0.22 -1.35
C GLU A 610 14.13 0.44 -0.17
N ARG A 611 13.11 1.26 -0.45
CA ARG A 611 12.30 1.94 0.55
C ARG A 611 11.46 0.96 1.39
N MET A 612 10.90 -0.09 0.77
CA MET A 612 10.23 -1.16 1.52
C MET A 612 11.20 -1.91 2.44
N ARG A 613 12.40 -2.27 1.95
CA ARG A 613 13.44 -2.90 2.77
C ARG A 613 13.87 -2.02 3.94
N ASN A 614 13.93 -0.71 3.73
CA ASN A 614 14.21 0.27 4.78
C ASN A 614 13.11 0.28 5.85
N ARG A 615 11.93 0.74 5.48
CA ARG A 615 10.92 1.17 6.44
C ARG A 615 10.24 0.01 7.15
N TYR A 616 10.22 -1.16 6.52
CA TYR A 616 9.52 -2.34 7.02
C TYR A 616 10.46 -3.40 7.60
N ALA A 617 11.79 -3.17 7.63
CA ALA A 617 12.78 -4.14 8.12
C ALA A 617 12.42 -4.72 9.49
N ALA A 618 12.19 -3.85 10.48
CA ALA A 618 11.91 -4.27 11.85
C ALA A 618 10.60 -5.06 11.95
N GLN A 619 9.59 -4.66 11.18
CA GLN A 619 8.29 -5.34 11.13
C GLN A 619 8.42 -6.73 10.52
N VAL A 620 9.15 -6.87 9.42
CA VAL A 620 9.37 -8.16 8.74
C VAL A 620 10.21 -9.10 9.62
N ALA A 621 11.24 -8.58 10.27
CA ALA A 621 12.17 -9.36 11.09
C ALA A 621 11.58 -9.84 12.42
N ASP A 622 10.50 -9.24 12.94
CA ASP A 622 9.88 -9.63 14.21
C ASP A 622 9.11 -10.97 14.07
N PRO A 623 9.59 -12.07 14.66
CA PRO A 623 8.92 -13.37 14.58
C PRO A 623 7.72 -13.49 15.53
N ALA A 624 7.57 -12.56 16.49
CA ALA A 624 6.46 -12.55 17.45
C ALA A 624 5.23 -11.80 16.91
N CYS A 625 5.39 -11.01 15.84
CA CYS A 625 4.32 -10.22 15.25
C CYS A 625 3.91 -10.78 13.88
N TYR A 626 2.63 -11.10 13.71
CA TYR A 626 2.06 -11.62 12.45
C TYR A 626 1.44 -10.54 11.57
N THR A 627 1.47 -9.28 12.03
CA THR A 627 0.77 -8.12 11.46
C THR A 627 1.73 -6.93 11.34
N LEU A 628 1.23 -5.84 10.77
CA LEU A 628 1.97 -4.60 10.56
C LEU A 628 1.50 -3.53 11.56
N TRP A 629 2.43 -2.65 11.96
CA TRP A 629 2.24 -1.73 13.08
C TRP A 629 1.47 -0.46 12.69
N GLU A 630 0.95 0.27 13.66
CA GLU A 630 0.28 1.56 13.49
C GLU A 630 1.26 2.66 13.08
N ILE A 631 2.42 2.70 13.71
CA ILE A 631 3.49 3.64 13.39
C ILE A 631 4.82 2.87 13.26
N TRP A 632 5.87 3.56 12.81
CA TRP A 632 7.19 2.94 12.62
C TRP A 632 7.82 2.43 13.92
N ASP A 633 7.44 2.98 15.06
CA ASP A 633 7.83 2.52 16.40
C ASP A 633 6.74 1.63 17.01
N LYS A 634 7.04 0.33 17.16
CA LYS A 634 6.12 -0.65 17.76
C LYS A 634 5.57 -0.22 19.13
N SER A 635 6.34 0.54 19.92
CA SER A 635 5.93 0.95 21.26
C SER A 635 4.99 2.16 21.30
N GLY A 636 4.92 2.93 20.20
CA GLY A 636 4.10 4.14 20.15
C GLY A 636 2.73 3.95 19.48
N GLY A 637 2.39 2.74 19.04
CA GLY A 637 1.08 2.39 18.50
C GLY A 637 0.78 0.90 18.62
N THR A 638 -0.37 0.44 18.13
CA THR A 638 -0.66 -1.00 18.08
C THR A 638 0.24 -1.71 17.06
N ASP A 639 0.55 -2.99 17.29
CA ASP A 639 1.29 -3.82 16.34
C ASP A 639 0.38 -4.50 15.29
N ASN A 640 -0.88 -4.09 15.21
CA ASN A 640 -1.83 -4.46 14.17
C ASN A 640 -2.70 -3.27 13.72
N HIS A 641 -2.30 -2.63 12.63
CA HIS A 641 -3.05 -1.53 12.02
C HIS A 641 -3.10 -1.62 10.49
N ALA A 642 -4.30 -1.61 9.93
CA ALA A 642 -4.49 -1.95 8.52
C ALA A 642 -3.93 -0.92 7.53
N TRP A 643 -3.80 0.36 7.91
CA TRP A 643 -3.29 1.39 7.00
C TRP A 643 -1.84 1.18 6.52
N ASN A 644 -1.11 0.24 7.11
CA ASN A 644 0.30 -0.06 6.83
C ASN A 644 0.45 -1.13 5.73
N GLY A 645 -0.64 -1.55 5.08
CA GLY A 645 -0.62 -2.57 4.03
C GLY A 645 -0.24 -2.07 2.63
N GLY A 646 0.30 -0.86 2.48
CA GLY A 646 0.75 -0.31 1.20
C GLY A 646 1.64 -1.23 0.34
N PRO A 647 2.64 -1.92 0.92
CA PRO A 647 3.47 -2.89 0.19
C PRO A 647 2.66 -3.98 -0.52
N LEU A 648 1.62 -4.51 0.13
CA LEU A 648 0.75 -5.54 -0.46
C LEU A 648 0.12 -5.04 -1.76
N TYR A 649 -0.43 -3.83 -1.74
CA TYR A 649 -1.04 -3.24 -2.93
C TYR A 649 0.01 -2.98 -4.01
N VAL A 650 1.12 -2.30 -3.71
CA VAL A 650 2.07 -1.92 -4.77
C VAL A 650 2.78 -3.11 -5.40
N MET A 651 3.07 -4.16 -4.62
CA MET A 651 3.64 -5.39 -5.16
C MET A 651 2.65 -6.11 -6.09
N SER A 652 1.37 -6.14 -5.73
CA SER A 652 0.34 -6.83 -6.53
C SER A 652 -0.07 -6.03 -7.77
N ALA A 653 -0.25 -4.71 -7.64
CA ALA A 653 -0.75 -3.82 -8.69
C ALA A 653 0.34 -3.32 -9.66
N TYR A 654 1.61 -3.25 -9.22
CA TYR A 654 2.70 -2.68 -10.00
C TYR A 654 3.88 -3.63 -10.20
N ALA A 655 4.41 -4.27 -9.14
CA ALA A 655 5.52 -5.21 -9.33
C ALA A 655 5.11 -6.41 -10.19
N ALA A 656 3.97 -7.02 -9.87
CA ALA A 656 3.28 -7.96 -10.75
C ALA A 656 2.56 -7.26 -11.92
N GLY A 657 2.11 -6.02 -11.71
CA GLY A 657 1.60 -5.15 -12.78
C GLY A 657 0.17 -5.44 -13.21
N VAL A 658 -0.62 -6.13 -12.37
CA VAL A 658 -2.01 -6.53 -12.68
C VAL A 658 -2.98 -5.50 -12.09
N ARG A 659 -3.64 -4.69 -12.91
CA ARG A 659 -4.56 -3.63 -12.41
C ARG A 659 -5.68 -3.27 -13.39
N PRO A 660 -6.89 -2.92 -12.91
CA PRO A 660 -8.00 -2.55 -13.79
C PRO A 660 -7.75 -1.19 -14.45
N THR A 661 -8.16 -1.05 -15.70
CA THR A 661 -8.15 0.22 -16.46
C THR A 661 -9.55 0.71 -16.79
N LYS A 662 -10.56 -0.16 -16.66
CA LYS A 662 -11.99 0.18 -16.70
C LYS A 662 -12.75 -0.49 -15.56
N PRO A 663 -13.92 0.05 -15.17
CA PRO A 663 -14.75 -0.50 -14.10
C PRO A 663 -15.00 -2.00 -14.21
N GLY A 664 -14.89 -2.71 -13.10
CA GLY A 664 -15.20 -4.14 -13.02
C GLY A 664 -14.29 -5.03 -13.87
N TRP A 665 -13.05 -4.60 -14.11
CA TRP A 665 -12.03 -5.34 -14.86
C TRP A 665 -12.41 -5.64 -16.33
N GLU A 666 -13.32 -4.85 -16.93
CA GLU A 666 -13.64 -4.95 -18.36
C GLU A 666 -12.37 -4.88 -19.22
N THR A 667 -11.49 -3.94 -18.88
CA THR A 667 -10.11 -3.91 -19.38
C THR A 667 -9.14 -3.76 -18.21
N TYR A 668 -7.97 -4.34 -18.35
CA TYR A 668 -6.92 -4.29 -17.34
C TYR A 668 -5.53 -4.34 -17.95
N ASP A 669 -4.53 -3.87 -17.21
CA ASP A 669 -3.12 -3.98 -17.55
C ASP A 669 -2.51 -5.22 -16.87
N VAL A 670 -1.57 -5.87 -17.57
CA VAL A 670 -0.55 -6.77 -17.01
C VAL A 670 0.80 -6.25 -17.48
N VAL A 671 1.37 -5.30 -16.74
CA VAL A 671 2.64 -4.63 -17.09
C VAL A 671 3.59 -4.76 -15.90
N PRO A 672 4.31 -5.89 -15.76
CA PRO A 672 5.12 -6.18 -14.58
C PRO A 672 6.32 -5.24 -14.46
N GLN A 673 6.40 -4.48 -13.37
CA GLN A 673 7.55 -3.65 -13.03
C GLN A 673 8.41 -4.35 -11.98
N THR A 674 9.14 -5.39 -12.39
CA THR A 674 9.74 -6.35 -11.44
C THR A 674 10.91 -5.80 -10.62
N GLY A 675 11.38 -4.58 -10.88
CA GLY A 675 12.53 -4.00 -10.18
C GLY A 675 13.70 -4.99 -10.16
N THR A 676 14.22 -5.34 -8.98
CA THR A 676 15.30 -6.35 -8.83
C THR A 676 14.80 -7.80 -8.79
N LEU A 677 13.49 -8.03 -8.69
CA LEU A 677 12.90 -9.36 -8.65
C LEU A 677 13.08 -10.08 -9.98
N THR A 678 13.60 -11.30 -9.90
CA THR A 678 13.74 -12.22 -11.05
C THR A 678 12.56 -13.18 -11.16
N LYS A 679 11.75 -13.29 -10.10
CA LYS A 679 10.53 -14.08 -10.09
C LYS A 679 9.41 -13.34 -9.36
N VAL A 680 8.23 -13.32 -9.95
CA VAL A 680 6.98 -12.89 -9.29
C VAL A 680 5.87 -13.87 -9.70
N SER A 681 5.10 -14.36 -8.74
CA SER A 681 3.93 -15.19 -8.95
C SER A 681 2.77 -14.64 -8.13
N THR A 682 1.63 -14.39 -8.77
CA THR A 682 0.46 -13.79 -8.11
C THR A 682 -0.86 -14.42 -8.57
N VAL A 683 -1.82 -14.37 -7.65
CA VAL A 683 -3.24 -14.53 -7.95
C VAL A 683 -3.93 -13.23 -7.56
N THR A 684 -4.60 -12.59 -8.53
CA THR A 684 -5.41 -11.40 -8.31
C THR A 684 -6.89 -11.79 -8.47
N PRO A 685 -7.65 -11.90 -7.36
CA PRO A 685 -9.08 -12.18 -7.43
C PRO A 685 -9.83 -10.97 -8.00
N THR A 686 -10.75 -11.20 -8.93
CA THR A 686 -11.55 -10.12 -9.54
C THR A 686 -13.02 -10.51 -9.64
N VAL A 687 -13.88 -9.53 -9.90
CA VAL A 687 -15.32 -9.77 -10.19
C VAL A 687 -15.56 -10.58 -11.48
N LYS A 688 -14.53 -10.80 -12.29
CA LYS A 688 -14.58 -11.61 -13.53
C LYS A 688 -13.98 -13.00 -13.34
N GLY A 689 -13.37 -13.28 -12.19
CA GLY A 689 -12.58 -14.48 -11.92
C GLY A 689 -11.10 -14.14 -11.70
N ASP A 690 -10.31 -15.12 -11.29
CA ASP A 690 -8.91 -14.90 -10.95
C ASP A 690 -8.06 -14.60 -12.19
N ILE A 691 -7.21 -13.58 -12.07
CA ILE A 691 -6.07 -13.38 -12.95
C ILE A 691 -4.85 -14.02 -12.28
N ARG A 692 -4.18 -14.94 -12.97
CA ARG A 692 -2.95 -15.57 -12.47
C ARG A 692 -1.77 -15.14 -13.31
N LEU A 693 -0.71 -14.66 -12.68
CA LEU A 693 0.51 -14.25 -13.36
C LEU A 693 1.71 -14.96 -12.74
N ASP A 694 2.54 -15.58 -13.58
CA ASP A 694 3.88 -16.01 -13.24
C ASP A 694 4.86 -15.34 -14.21
N ILE A 695 5.83 -14.59 -13.68
CA ILE A 695 6.95 -14.08 -14.46
C ILE A 695 8.25 -14.60 -13.85
N THR A 696 9.13 -15.14 -14.69
CA THR A 696 10.47 -15.59 -14.31
C THR A 696 11.46 -15.08 -15.33
N ARG A 697 12.61 -14.63 -14.85
CA ARG A 697 13.73 -14.23 -15.67
C ARG A 697 14.98 -15.03 -15.31
N ASP A 698 15.55 -15.66 -16.32
CA ASP A 698 16.80 -16.41 -16.25
C ASP A 698 17.78 -15.85 -17.29
N GLY A 699 18.79 -15.11 -16.83
CA GLY A 699 19.72 -14.38 -17.70
C GLY A 699 18.99 -13.43 -18.65
N SER A 700 19.10 -13.68 -19.95
CA SER A 700 18.46 -12.93 -21.04
C SER A 700 17.13 -13.54 -21.52
N GLN A 701 16.61 -14.54 -20.81
CA GLN A 701 15.33 -15.17 -21.10
C GLN A 701 14.28 -14.73 -20.09
N VAL A 702 13.10 -14.37 -20.57
CA VAL A 702 11.91 -14.07 -19.75
C VAL A 702 10.82 -15.05 -20.11
N THR A 703 10.14 -15.62 -19.12
CA THR A 703 8.89 -16.36 -19.30
C THR A 703 7.80 -15.69 -18.50
N LEU A 704 6.69 -15.33 -19.15
CA LEU A 704 5.49 -14.78 -18.53
C LEU A 704 4.31 -15.71 -18.86
N ALA A 705 3.76 -16.37 -17.85
CA ALA A 705 2.52 -17.14 -17.95
C ALA A 705 1.36 -16.33 -17.34
N LEU A 706 0.25 -16.25 -18.06
CA LEU A 706 -0.92 -15.47 -17.68
C LEU A 706 -2.19 -16.30 -17.89
N THR A 707 -3.04 -16.37 -16.88
CA THR A 707 -4.43 -16.82 -17.02
C THR A 707 -5.35 -15.61 -16.93
N SER A 708 -6.09 -15.34 -18.00
CA SER A 708 -7.03 -14.22 -18.14
C SER A 708 -8.47 -14.73 -18.11
N PRO A 709 -9.33 -14.24 -17.21
CA PRO A 709 -10.70 -14.73 -17.06
C PRO A 709 -11.63 -14.25 -18.18
N GLY A 710 -12.76 -14.94 -18.37
CA GLY A 710 -13.75 -14.62 -19.38
C GLY A 710 -14.33 -13.19 -19.27
N ALA A 711 -14.80 -12.64 -20.39
CA ALA A 711 -15.38 -11.29 -20.48
C ALA A 711 -14.44 -10.15 -19.99
N THR A 712 -13.14 -10.30 -20.27
CA THR A 712 -12.12 -9.27 -20.02
C THR A 712 -11.28 -9.03 -21.28
N THR A 713 -10.52 -7.93 -21.30
CA THR A 713 -9.47 -7.69 -22.29
C THR A 713 -8.24 -7.13 -21.60
N ALA A 714 -7.09 -7.79 -21.76
CA ALA A 714 -5.86 -7.37 -21.12
C ALA A 714 -4.95 -6.62 -22.10
N ARG A 715 -4.31 -5.54 -21.65
CA ARG A 715 -3.08 -5.02 -22.26
C ARG A 715 -1.90 -5.60 -21.49
N VAL A 716 -1.09 -6.42 -22.16
CA VAL A 716 0.09 -7.05 -21.56
C VAL A 716 1.35 -6.36 -22.07
N GLY A 717 2.16 -5.83 -21.15
CA GLY A 717 3.51 -5.38 -21.43
C GLY A 717 4.50 -6.51 -21.16
N VAL A 718 5.02 -7.12 -22.22
CA VAL A 718 6.05 -8.16 -22.11
C VAL A 718 7.41 -7.47 -21.97
N PRO A 719 8.10 -7.61 -20.82
CA PRO A 719 9.31 -6.84 -20.56
C PRO A 719 10.48 -7.32 -21.42
N THR A 720 11.21 -6.36 -21.98
CA THR A 720 12.41 -6.57 -22.79
C THR A 720 13.69 -6.32 -22.01
N TYR A 721 13.60 -5.67 -20.85
CA TYR A 721 14.73 -5.27 -20.00
C TYR A 721 15.85 -4.57 -20.80
N GLY A 722 15.48 -3.71 -21.76
CA GLY A 722 16.45 -2.98 -22.60
C GLY A 722 17.17 -3.83 -23.66
N GLY A 723 16.70 -5.05 -23.93
CA GLY A 723 17.24 -5.90 -25.00
C GLY A 723 17.15 -5.20 -26.37
N SER A 724 18.27 -5.17 -27.10
CA SER A 724 18.35 -4.45 -28.39
C SER A 724 17.63 -5.15 -29.55
N SER A 725 17.46 -6.47 -29.46
CA SER A 725 16.75 -7.27 -30.46
C SER A 725 15.99 -8.45 -29.82
N PRO A 726 14.95 -8.17 -29.02
CA PRO A 726 14.19 -9.21 -28.35
C PRO A 726 13.36 -9.99 -29.37
N VAL A 727 13.26 -11.29 -29.15
CA VAL A 727 12.35 -12.18 -29.87
C VAL A 727 11.31 -12.66 -28.89
N ILE A 728 10.03 -12.41 -29.19
CA ILE A 728 8.91 -12.78 -28.32
C ILE A 728 8.09 -13.86 -29.00
N LYS A 729 7.90 -14.97 -28.30
CA LYS A 729 6.97 -16.04 -28.66
C LYS A 729 5.75 -15.99 -27.77
N ALA A 730 4.55 -16.07 -28.34
CA ALA A 730 3.30 -16.30 -27.62
C ALA A 730 2.79 -17.71 -27.93
N ASN A 731 2.58 -18.52 -26.90
CA ASN A 731 2.15 -19.92 -27.01
C ASN A 731 3.02 -20.73 -28.00
N GLY A 732 4.33 -20.48 -27.99
CA GLY A 732 5.33 -21.13 -28.86
C GLY A 732 5.53 -20.48 -30.25
N THR A 733 4.62 -19.61 -30.69
CA THR A 733 4.68 -18.92 -31.98
C THR A 733 5.39 -17.58 -31.83
N THR A 734 6.42 -17.30 -32.63
CA THR A 734 7.05 -15.98 -32.68
C THR A 734 6.02 -14.94 -33.12
N VAL A 735 5.85 -13.87 -32.34
CA VAL A 735 4.91 -12.75 -32.59
C VAL A 735 5.61 -11.40 -32.69
N PHE A 736 6.89 -11.31 -32.30
CA PHE A 736 7.69 -10.10 -32.41
C PHE A 736 9.17 -10.44 -32.55
N THR A 737 9.88 -9.73 -33.43
CA THR A 737 11.32 -9.88 -33.66
C THR A 737 11.96 -8.52 -33.89
N GLY A 738 12.96 -8.15 -33.10
CA GLY A 738 13.91 -7.07 -33.44
C GLY A 738 13.30 -5.68 -33.66
N GLY A 739 12.08 -5.43 -33.18
CA GLY A 739 11.41 -4.13 -33.30
C GLY A 739 10.07 -4.14 -34.04
N ALA A 740 9.72 -5.24 -34.71
CA ALA A 740 8.47 -5.36 -35.46
C ALA A 740 7.67 -6.59 -35.03
N ALA A 741 6.34 -6.49 -35.12
CA ALA A 741 5.46 -7.65 -35.00
C ALA A 741 5.69 -8.59 -36.18
N THR A 742 5.88 -9.88 -35.89
CA THR A 742 6.18 -10.92 -36.88
C THR A 742 5.34 -12.14 -36.56
N GLY A 743 4.33 -12.47 -37.37
CA GLY A 743 3.41 -13.58 -37.10
C GLY A 743 2.13 -13.15 -36.36
N SER A 744 1.23 -14.11 -36.12
CA SER A 744 -0.05 -13.87 -35.43
C SER A 744 -0.50 -15.10 -34.64
N VAL A 745 -1.22 -14.86 -33.55
CA VAL A 745 -1.89 -15.87 -32.72
C VAL A 745 -3.32 -15.40 -32.53
N SER A 746 -4.31 -16.29 -32.69
CA SER A 746 -5.72 -15.92 -32.52
C SER A 746 -5.98 -15.36 -31.13
N GLY A 747 -6.70 -14.23 -31.03
CA GLY A 747 -6.98 -13.55 -29.77
C GLY A 747 -5.85 -12.66 -29.23
N LEU A 748 -4.74 -12.51 -29.98
CA LEU A 748 -3.62 -11.63 -29.63
C LEU A 748 -3.39 -10.59 -30.75
N SER A 749 -3.24 -9.33 -30.39
CA SER A 749 -2.85 -8.26 -31.31
C SER A 749 -1.70 -7.44 -30.75
N TYR A 750 -0.68 -7.18 -31.56
CA TYR A 750 0.36 -6.21 -31.23
C TYR A 750 -0.26 -4.81 -31.05
N ALA A 751 0.10 -4.13 -29.96
CA ALA A 751 -0.39 -2.78 -29.66
C ALA A 751 0.70 -1.73 -29.91
N SER A 752 1.85 -1.86 -29.23
CA SER A 752 2.96 -0.91 -29.34
C SER A 752 4.24 -1.48 -28.72
N LYS A 753 5.32 -0.69 -28.74
CA LYS A 753 6.60 -0.96 -28.08
C LYS A 753 7.06 0.35 -27.43
N ASP A 754 7.72 0.24 -26.28
CA ASP A 754 8.59 1.30 -25.74
C ASP A 754 9.99 0.72 -25.42
N SER A 755 10.80 1.45 -24.66
CA SER A 755 12.16 1.03 -24.30
C SER A 755 12.20 -0.17 -23.33
N ALA A 756 11.13 -0.41 -22.58
CA ALA A 756 11.07 -1.43 -21.54
C ALA A 756 10.15 -2.62 -21.88
N TYR A 757 9.15 -2.42 -22.75
CA TYR A 757 8.11 -3.41 -23.04
C TYR A 757 7.75 -3.49 -24.51
N VAL A 758 7.28 -4.67 -24.91
CA VAL A 758 6.43 -4.85 -26.09
C VAL A 758 5.02 -5.12 -25.62
N TYR A 759 4.07 -4.30 -26.06
CA TYR A 759 2.68 -4.36 -25.65
C TYR A 759 1.83 -5.16 -26.63
N PHE A 760 0.98 -6.02 -26.07
CA PHE A 760 -0.05 -6.73 -26.79
C PHE A 760 -1.40 -6.51 -26.12
N THR A 761 -2.47 -6.62 -26.90
CA THR A 761 -3.83 -6.79 -26.40
C THR A 761 -4.21 -8.26 -26.57
N LEU A 762 -4.76 -8.87 -25.52
CA LEU A 762 -5.21 -10.26 -25.56
C LEU A 762 -6.64 -10.46 -25.07
N GLN A 763 -7.28 -11.48 -25.65
CA GLN A 763 -8.57 -12.02 -25.25
C GLN A 763 -8.40 -13.03 -24.09
N PRO A 764 -9.50 -13.37 -23.37
CA PRO A 764 -9.46 -14.34 -22.28
C PRO A 764 -8.83 -15.67 -22.67
N GLY A 765 -8.17 -16.33 -21.71
CA GLY A 765 -7.49 -17.61 -21.91
C GLY A 765 -6.16 -17.72 -21.18
N THR A 766 -5.43 -18.79 -21.46
CA THR A 766 -4.08 -19.02 -20.94
C THR A 766 -3.04 -18.65 -22.00
N TRP A 767 -2.07 -17.84 -21.58
CA TRP A 767 -1.04 -17.29 -22.43
C TRP A 767 0.33 -17.55 -21.82
N THR A 768 1.29 -17.94 -22.66
CA THR A 768 2.70 -17.99 -22.29
C THR A 768 3.49 -17.15 -23.27
N PHE A 769 4.16 -16.13 -22.75
CA PHE A 769 5.13 -15.34 -23.49
C PHE A 769 6.53 -15.78 -23.10
N THR A 770 7.37 -16.07 -24.10
CA THR A 770 8.79 -16.30 -23.91
C THR A 770 9.57 -15.26 -24.69
N VAL A 771 10.45 -14.54 -24.00
CA VAL A 771 11.37 -13.58 -24.60
C VAL A 771 12.76 -14.19 -24.60
N THR A 772 13.44 -14.16 -25.73
CA THR A 772 14.88 -14.41 -25.83
C THR A 772 15.58 -13.15 -26.34
N GLY A 773 16.81 -12.90 -25.88
CA GLY A 773 17.49 -11.63 -26.16
C GLY A 773 16.87 -10.45 -25.40
N ALA A 774 16.18 -10.73 -24.28
CA ALA A 774 15.92 -9.70 -23.30
C ALA A 774 17.26 -9.19 -22.75
N GLY A 775 17.32 -7.91 -22.39
CA GLY A 775 18.50 -7.37 -21.72
C GLY A 775 18.67 -7.95 -20.31
N ARG A 776 19.74 -7.54 -19.64
CA ARG A 776 20.01 -7.95 -18.27
C ARG A 776 19.27 -7.05 -17.28
N LEU A 777 19.31 -7.39 -15.99
CA LEU A 777 18.83 -6.48 -14.95
C LEU A 777 19.77 -5.28 -15.04
N ASP A 778 19.29 -4.11 -14.63
CA ASP A 778 20.08 -2.88 -14.61
C ASP A 778 21.19 -2.96 -13.54
N ASP A 779 22.03 -3.99 -13.65
CA ASP A 779 23.23 -4.27 -12.89
C ASP A 779 24.24 -5.02 -13.79
N LEU A 780 25.15 -4.24 -14.36
CA LEU A 780 26.30 -4.69 -15.14
C LEU A 780 27.28 -5.51 -14.29
N ALA A 781 27.25 -5.37 -12.97
CA ALA A 781 28.14 -6.07 -12.04
C ALA A 781 27.64 -7.48 -11.65
N LEU A 782 26.36 -7.81 -11.86
CA LEU A 782 25.81 -9.11 -11.46
C LEU A 782 26.62 -10.29 -12.03
N GLY A 783 27.12 -11.14 -11.13
CA GLY A 783 27.93 -12.32 -11.41
C GLY A 783 29.33 -12.02 -11.96
N ARG A 784 29.79 -10.76 -11.90
CA ARG A 784 31.08 -10.36 -12.47
C ARG A 784 32.26 -10.69 -11.57
N PRO A 785 33.46 -10.91 -12.14
CA PRO A 785 34.65 -11.13 -11.35
C PRO A 785 34.98 -9.93 -10.46
N VAL A 786 35.30 -10.22 -9.19
CA VAL A 786 35.69 -9.22 -8.20
C VAL A 786 37.14 -9.42 -7.79
N THR A 787 37.94 -8.36 -7.85
CA THR A 787 39.30 -8.32 -7.32
C THR A 787 39.39 -7.31 -6.18
N SER A 788 40.35 -7.49 -5.29
CA SER A 788 40.55 -6.62 -4.13
C SER A 788 41.97 -6.76 -3.61
N ASN A 789 42.51 -5.71 -2.99
CA ASN A 789 43.78 -5.79 -2.25
C ASN A 789 43.64 -6.37 -0.83
N SER A 790 42.42 -6.56 -0.32
CA SER A 790 42.19 -7.01 1.05
C SER A 790 40.85 -7.72 1.16
N SER A 791 40.83 -9.02 1.46
CA SER A 791 39.56 -9.73 1.65
C SER A 791 39.70 -10.88 2.64
N LEU A 792 38.62 -11.14 3.38
CA LEU A 792 38.43 -12.33 4.19
C LEU A 792 37.53 -13.31 3.43
N GLU A 793 38.04 -14.53 3.21
CA GLU A 793 37.34 -15.59 2.48
C GLU A 793 36.98 -16.72 3.44
N ASN A 794 35.68 -17.02 3.60
CA ASN A 794 35.17 -18.12 4.42
C ASN A 794 33.75 -18.55 3.98
N SER A 795 33.03 -19.30 4.81
CA SER A 795 31.68 -19.78 4.48
C SER A 795 30.63 -18.66 4.35
N ASP A 796 30.86 -17.50 4.99
CA ASP A 796 29.95 -16.35 5.00
C ASP A 796 30.41 -15.21 4.09
N TRP A 797 31.72 -14.99 3.95
CA TRP A 797 32.31 -13.86 3.25
C TRP A 797 33.16 -14.29 2.05
N GLY A 798 33.16 -13.48 1.00
CA GLY A 798 34.14 -13.62 -0.08
C GLY A 798 33.98 -12.60 -1.19
N LYS A 799 35.04 -12.36 -1.97
CA LYS A 799 35.03 -11.34 -3.05
C LYS A 799 33.88 -11.51 -4.04
N ASN A 800 33.65 -12.73 -4.52
CA ASN A 800 32.62 -13.00 -5.52
C ASN A 800 31.18 -12.82 -4.99
N ARG A 801 31.01 -12.64 -3.68
CA ARG A 801 29.73 -12.36 -3.04
C ARG A 801 29.38 -10.88 -3.03
N LEU A 802 30.30 -10.01 -3.42
CA LEU A 802 29.99 -8.59 -3.63
C LEU A 802 29.04 -8.39 -4.83
N THR A 803 29.02 -9.34 -5.75
CA THR A 803 28.33 -9.26 -7.03
C THR A 803 27.43 -10.48 -7.26
N ASP A 804 27.00 -11.18 -6.21
CA ASP A 804 26.24 -12.44 -6.34
C ASP A 804 24.72 -12.26 -6.43
N GLY A 805 24.26 -11.01 -6.37
CA GLY A 805 22.85 -10.64 -6.39
C GLY A 805 22.16 -10.79 -5.04
N LYS A 806 22.89 -11.01 -3.94
CA LYS A 806 22.36 -11.02 -2.57
C LYS A 806 22.46 -9.63 -1.97
N LEU A 807 21.40 -8.86 -2.16
CA LEU A 807 21.27 -7.47 -1.70
C LEU A 807 21.25 -7.28 -0.18
N ALA A 808 21.25 -8.37 0.60
CA ALA A 808 21.25 -8.37 2.06
C ALA A 808 22.18 -9.46 2.58
N SER A 809 22.83 -9.20 3.71
CA SER A 809 23.72 -10.16 4.36
C SER A 809 22.92 -11.31 4.97
N VAL A 810 23.04 -12.50 4.39
CA VAL A 810 22.38 -13.72 4.90
C VAL A 810 23.43 -14.78 5.29
N SER A 811 23.05 -15.72 6.16
CA SER A 811 23.96 -16.82 6.52
C SER A 811 24.37 -17.59 5.26
N GLY A 812 25.67 -17.84 5.11
CA GLY A 812 26.21 -18.48 3.92
C GLY A 812 26.34 -17.57 2.68
N ALA A 813 25.99 -16.28 2.78
CA ALA A 813 26.20 -15.24 1.76
C ALA A 813 26.06 -13.83 2.38
N LYS A 814 27.02 -13.42 3.23
CA LYS A 814 26.99 -12.12 3.91
C LYS A 814 27.47 -10.95 3.04
N GLY A 815 28.16 -11.25 1.94
CA GLY A 815 28.73 -10.28 1.00
C GLY A 815 30.25 -10.26 1.02
N TYR A 816 30.83 -9.07 0.82
CA TYR A 816 32.27 -8.84 0.88
C TYR A 816 32.69 -8.22 2.21
N THR A 817 33.84 -8.67 2.71
CA THR A 817 34.54 -8.00 3.80
C THR A 817 36.05 -8.00 3.57
N SER A 818 36.70 -6.89 3.93
CA SER A 818 38.15 -6.80 4.04
C SER A 818 38.68 -7.59 5.25
N ILE A 819 40.00 -7.77 5.36
CA ILE A 819 40.59 -8.10 6.67
C ILE A 819 40.37 -6.96 7.69
N ASP A 820 40.66 -7.20 8.97
CA ASP A 820 40.53 -6.17 10.01
C ASP A 820 41.71 -5.21 10.03
N PHE A 821 41.41 -3.97 10.41
CA PHE A 821 42.35 -2.87 10.58
C PHE A 821 42.25 -2.31 12.01
N PRO A 822 43.38 -1.83 12.58
CA PRO A 822 43.42 -1.28 13.94
C PRO A 822 42.83 0.14 14.05
N SER A 823 42.56 0.80 12.92
CA SER A 823 42.01 2.16 12.86
C SER A 823 41.04 2.26 11.68
N ALA A 824 40.09 3.19 11.80
CA ALA A 824 39.21 3.57 10.69
C ALA A 824 39.97 4.27 9.56
N ASP A 825 41.00 5.04 9.89
CA ASP A 825 41.81 5.74 8.88
C ASP A 825 42.78 4.77 8.21
N VAL A 826 42.53 4.54 6.92
CA VAL A 826 43.34 3.70 6.03
C VAL A 826 43.87 4.52 4.85
N SER A 827 43.94 5.84 4.96
CA SER A 827 44.35 6.74 3.88
C SER A 827 45.77 6.48 3.37
N ALA A 828 46.67 6.02 4.25
CA ALA A 828 48.03 5.62 3.88
C ALA A 828 48.08 4.35 3.02
N ASN A 829 47.12 3.43 3.18
CA ASN A 829 47.00 2.19 2.41
C ASN A 829 45.52 1.89 2.14
N PRO A 830 44.89 2.58 1.17
CA PRO A 830 43.46 2.50 0.95
C PRO A 830 42.98 1.07 0.64
N VAL A 831 41.83 0.69 1.17
CA VAL A 831 41.18 -0.60 0.88
C VAL A 831 40.36 -0.44 -0.38
N TRP A 832 40.52 -1.31 -1.37
CA TRP A 832 39.74 -1.25 -2.60
C TRP A 832 39.17 -2.59 -3.03
N VAL A 833 38.02 -2.52 -3.69
CA VAL A 833 37.38 -3.60 -4.43
C VAL A 833 37.12 -3.15 -5.85
N GLU A 834 37.27 -4.04 -6.80
CA GLU A 834 37.14 -3.77 -8.22
C GLU A 834 36.36 -4.86 -8.93
N ILE A 835 35.50 -4.44 -9.84
CA ILE A 835 34.62 -5.29 -10.62
C ILE A 835 34.99 -5.16 -12.08
N ASP A 836 35.18 -6.29 -12.76
CA ASP A 836 35.35 -6.36 -14.22
C ASP A 836 33.99 -6.57 -14.89
N LEU A 837 33.44 -5.51 -15.50
CA LEU A 837 32.18 -5.55 -16.26
C LEU A 837 32.29 -6.34 -17.58
N GLY A 838 33.49 -6.81 -17.94
CA GLY A 838 33.80 -7.68 -19.07
C GLY A 838 33.95 -6.97 -20.42
N ALA A 839 33.40 -5.77 -20.58
CA ALA A 839 33.56 -4.93 -21.75
C ALA A 839 33.33 -3.45 -21.39
N ASP A 840 33.89 -2.56 -22.20
CA ASP A 840 33.62 -1.12 -22.11
C ASP A 840 32.12 -0.85 -22.29
N THR A 841 31.51 -0.28 -21.25
CA THR A 841 30.08 0.02 -21.20
C THR A 841 29.88 1.41 -20.61
N ASP A 842 28.85 2.13 -21.06
CA ASP A 842 28.48 3.41 -20.48
C ASP A 842 27.78 3.21 -19.12
N LEU A 843 28.30 3.86 -18.09
CA LEU A 843 27.77 3.80 -16.73
C LEU A 843 27.84 5.17 -16.06
N ASP A 844 26.85 5.48 -15.23
CA ASP A 844 26.67 6.79 -14.59
C ASP A 844 26.35 6.69 -13.09
N ALA A 845 26.34 5.49 -12.52
CA ALA A 845 26.18 5.29 -11.09
C ALA A 845 26.76 3.95 -10.60
N VAL A 846 26.95 3.85 -9.29
CA VAL A 846 27.19 2.61 -8.54
C VAL A 846 26.24 2.61 -7.35
N ARG A 847 25.75 1.43 -6.94
CA ARG A 847 25.00 1.27 -5.68
C ARG A 847 25.77 0.37 -4.72
N LEU A 848 25.90 0.79 -3.47
CA LEU A 848 26.53 0.04 -2.39
C LEU A 848 25.45 -0.43 -1.43
N PHE A 849 25.29 -1.74 -1.26
CA PHE A 849 24.35 -2.33 -0.31
C PHE A 849 25.08 -2.60 1.02
N PRO A 850 24.65 -1.96 2.12
CA PRO A 850 25.16 -2.22 3.46
C PRO A 850 25.12 -3.67 3.90
N ARG A 851 26.03 -4.01 4.82
CA ARG A 851 25.88 -5.20 5.66
C ARG A 851 24.63 -5.07 6.53
N THR A 852 23.80 -6.13 6.58
CA THR A 852 22.49 -6.08 7.29
C THR A 852 22.30 -7.13 8.39
N ASP A 853 23.25 -8.06 8.60
CA ASP A 853 23.11 -9.14 9.59
C ASP A 853 23.42 -8.71 11.04
N THR A 854 24.13 -7.59 11.22
CA THR A 854 24.52 -7.10 12.56
C THR A 854 24.64 -5.57 12.54
N PRO A 855 24.26 -4.87 13.63
CA PRO A 855 24.44 -3.43 13.73
C PRO A 855 25.88 -3.04 14.04
N ALA A 856 26.22 -1.77 13.78
CA ALA A 856 27.43 -1.13 14.27
C ALA A 856 27.39 -0.86 15.79
N VAL A 857 28.56 -0.71 16.40
CA VAL A 857 28.69 -0.20 17.78
C VAL A 857 28.03 1.19 17.87
N GLY A 858 27.04 1.32 18.76
CA GLY A 858 26.26 2.55 18.90
C GLY A 858 25.07 2.67 17.94
N GLY A 859 24.78 1.63 17.14
CA GLY A 859 23.67 1.60 16.18
C GLY A 859 24.10 1.89 14.74
N GLY A 860 23.25 1.54 13.78
CA GLY A 860 23.50 1.70 12.34
C GLY A 860 24.20 0.51 11.68
N THR A 861 24.83 0.74 10.53
CA THR A 861 25.53 -0.22 9.67
C THR A 861 26.97 -0.43 10.09
N ALA A 862 27.36 -1.68 10.25
CA ALA A 862 28.75 -2.04 10.46
C ALA A 862 29.58 -1.97 9.17
N GLY A 863 30.76 -1.35 9.25
CA GLY A 863 31.81 -1.45 8.24
C GLY A 863 31.53 -0.76 6.89
N PHE A 864 30.50 0.08 6.80
CA PHE A 864 30.22 0.87 5.59
C PHE A 864 31.25 1.99 5.42
N PRO A 865 31.82 2.24 4.22
CA PRO A 865 32.90 3.21 4.06
C PRO A 865 32.46 4.65 4.37
N VAL A 866 33.33 5.43 5.03
CA VAL A 866 33.06 6.82 5.45
C VAL A 866 33.66 7.82 4.47
N ASP A 867 34.93 7.63 4.11
CA ASP A 867 35.61 8.43 3.09
C ASP A 867 36.10 7.47 2.00
N PHE A 868 35.66 7.69 0.76
CA PHE A 868 35.99 6.82 -0.35
C PHE A 868 35.85 7.51 -1.70
N THR A 869 36.42 6.87 -2.71
CA THR A 869 36.25 7.26 -4.11
C THR A 869 35.65 6.11 -4.92
N ILE A 870 34.87 6.47 -5.93
CA ILE A 870 34.50 5.56 -7.01
C ILE A 870 35.36 5.94 -8.22
N GLN A 871 36.02 4.94 -8.77
CA GLN A 871 36.94 5.09 -9.87
C GLN A 871 36.56 4.17 -11.02
N THR A 872 36.83 4.58 -12.24
CA THR A 872 36.56 3.79 -13.44
C THR A 872 37.80 3.69 -14.31
N ARG A 873 37.86 2.63 -15.12
CA ARG A 873 38.93 2.41 -16.10
C ARG A 873 38.39 1.72 -17.36
N PRO A 874 38.58 2.29 -18.56
CA PRO A 874 38.32 1.63 -19.83
C PRO A 874 39.27 0.45 -20.09
N ASP A 875 38.89 -0.44 -21.00
CA ASP A 875 39.77 -1.52 -21.44
C ASP A 875 41.03 -0.97 -22.13
N GLY A 876 42.18 -1.61 -21.88
CA GLY A 876 43.49 -1.16 -22.40
C GLY A 876 44.08 0.11 -21.75
N SER A 877 43.36 0.81 -20.87
CA SER A 877 43.93 1.92 -20.08
C SER A 877 44.74 1.40 -18.89
N GLY A 878 45.88 2.03 -18.60
CA GLY A 878 46.68 1.76 -17.39
C GLY A 878 46.25 2.54 -16.15
N THR A 879 45.36 3.54 -16.31
CA THR A 879 45.10 4.56 -15.29
C THR A 879 43.61 4.63 -14.94
N TYR A 880 43.31 4.70 -13.65
CA TYR A 880 41.95 4.93 -13.13
C TYR A 880 41.61 6.41 -13.13
N THR A 881 40.35 6.72 -13.42
CA THR A 881 39.77 8.06 -13.27
C THR A 881 38.80 8.05 -12.08
N THR A 882 38.98 8.95 -11.13
CA THR A 882 38.00 9.15 -10.05
C THR A 882 36.77 9.86 -10.62
N VAL A 883 35.62 9.20 -10.53
CA VAL A 883 34.33 9.72 -11.02
C VAL A 883 33.44 10.23 -9.90
N ARG A 884 33.68 9.79 -8.66
CA ARG A 884 33.01 10.31 -7.46
C ARG A 884 33.96 10.28 -6.27
N THR A 885 33.92 11.34 -5.48
CA THR A 885 34.53 11.39 -4.14
C THR A 885 33.43 11.57 -3.12
N VAL A 886 33.50 10.80 -2.03
CA VAL A 886 32.59 10.88 -0.90
C VAL A 886 33.41 11.08 0.36
N THR A 887 33.01 12.05 1.16
CA THR A 887 33.67 12.43 2.41
C THR A 887 32.63 12.57 3.51
N ALA A 888 32.93 12.05 4.68
CA ALA A 888 32.03 12.03 5.84
C ALA A 888 30.67 11.42 5.52
N GLU A 889 30.66 10.28 4.81
CA GLU A 889 29.44 9.54 4.52
C GLU A 889 28.71 9.21 5.83
N PRO A 890 27.45 9.65 5.99
CA PRO A 890 26.64 9.27 7.12
C PRO A 890 26.47 7.75 7.17
N ASN A 891 26.39 7.19 8.37
CA ASN A 891 26.11 5.77 8.50
C ASN A 891 24.76 5.46 7.81
N PRO A 892 24.71 4.52 6.84
CA PRO A 892 23.51 4.34 6.04
C PRO A 892 22.40 3.56 6.74
N GLY A 893 22.57 3.09 7.99
CA GLY A 893 21.50 2.41 8.72
C GLY A 893 20.88 1.15 8.05
N GLY A 894 21.64 0.41 7.25
CA GLY A 894 21.18 -0.76 6.48
C GLY A 894 20.69 -0.43 5.08
N LEU A 895 20.71 0.84 4.68
CA LEU A 895 20.13 1.34 3.43
C LEU A 895 21.12 1.37 2.28
N VAL A 896 20.73 0.85 1.11
CA VAL A 896 21.55 1.00 -0.09
C VAL A 896 21.85 2.47 -0.38
N GLN A 897 23.08 2.75 -0.74
CA GLN A 897 23.50 4.08 -1.16
C GLN A 897 23.80 4.07 -2.65
N THR A 898 23.15 4.95 -3.42
CA THR A 898 23.42 5.13 -4.85
C THR A 898 24.30 6.35 -5.05
N TYR A 899 25.44 6.14 -5.68
CA TYR A 899 26.40 7.17 -6.00
C TYR A 899 26.44 7.40 -7.51
N GLY A 900 25.66 8.37 -7.95
CA GLY A 900 25.71 8.86 -9.32
C GLY A 900 26.99 9.64 -9.61
N PHE A 901 27.41 9.59 -10.87
CA PHE A 901 28.51 10.35 -11.45
C PHE A 901 28.28 10.56 -12.95
N ARG A 902 29.13 11.34 -13.59
CA ARG A 902 29.03 11.60 -15.02
C ARG A 902 29.17 10.32 -15.83
N THR A 903 28.30 10.12 -16.84
CA THR A 903 28.37 8.97 -17.74
C THR A 903 29.78 8.81 -18.30
N THR A 904 30.38 7.66 -18.03
CA THR A 904 31.72 7.29 -18.46
C THR A 904 31.66 5.93 -19.10
N THR A 905 32.40 5.75 -20.19
CA THR A 905 32.61 4.45 -20.79
C THR A 905 33.74 3.76 -20.04
N ALA A 906 33.46 2.64 -19.38
CA ALA A 906 34.49 1.88 -18.67
C ALA A 906 34.18 0.39 -18.60
N ARG A 907 35.22 -0.40 -18.40
CA ARG A 907 35.15 -1.85 -18.14
C ARG A 907 35.33 -2.17 -16.66
N TYR A 908 36.17 -1.42 -15.95
CA TYR A 908 36.45 -1.68 -14.53
C TYR A 908 35.86 -0.58 -13.67
N VAL A 909 35.18 -0.97 -12.60
CA VAL A 909 34.65 -0.07 -11.56
C VAL A 909 35.31 -0.43 -10.24
N ARG A 910 35.88 0.56 -9.55
CA ARG A 910 36.59 0.38 -8.29
C ARG A 910 36.01 1.29 -7.21
N LEU A 911 35.69 0.69 -6.06
CA LEU A 911 35.44 1.41 -4.81
C LEU A 911 36.73 1.41 -4.00
N GLN A 912 37.25 2.58 -3.66
CA GLN A 912 38.46 2.73 -2.87
C GLN A 912 38.19 3.56 -1.61
N ALA A 913 38.20 2.91 -0.44
CA ALA A 913 37.98 3.52 0.86
C ALA A 913 39.30 3.98 1.50
N THR A 914 39.32 5.24 1.95
CA THR A 914 40.39 5.85 2.75
C THR A 914 40.00 5.96 4.22
N LYS A 915 38.71 5.84 4.54
CA LYS A 915 38.23 5.74 5.93
C LYS A 915 37.09 4.72 6.04
N LEU A 916 37.27 3.76 6.92
CA LEU A 916 36.35 2.65 7.17
C LEU A 916 35.24 3.03 8.16
N GLY A 917 34.14 2.29 8.11
CA GLY A 917 32.97 2.48 8.97
C GLY A 917 33.16 1.97 10.39
N THR A 918 32.17 2.29 11.22
CA THR A 918 32.09 1.82 12.61
C THR A 918 32.09 0.28 12.66
N PRO A 919 32.85 -0.35 13.57
CA PRO A 919 32.85 -1.80 13.74
C PRO A 919 31.48 -2.36 14.10
N PRO A 920 31.20 -3.64 13.80
CA PRO A 920 29.99 -4.31 14.23
C PRO A 920 29.98 -4.55 15.75
N VAL A 921 28.79 -4.71 16.34
CA VAL A 921 28.63 -4.99 17.79
C VAL A 921 29.27 -6.31 18.24
N ASP A 922 29.45 -7.26 17.32
CA ASP A 922 30.08 -8.56 17.58
C ASP A 922 31.61 -8.53 17.40
N GLU A 923 32.19 -7.47 16.83
CA GLU A 923 33.64 -7.26 16.68
C GLU A 923 34.03 -5.79 16.94
N THR A 924 33.75 -5.30 18.15
CA THR A 924 33.76 -3.86 18.48
C THR A 924 35.08 -3.10 18.27
N THR A 925 36.21 -3.80 18.11
CA THR A 925 37.54 -3.21 17.93
C THR A 925 38.11 -3.37 16.51
N LYS A 926 37.37 -4.00 15.58
CA LYS A 926 37.86 -4.34 14.25
C LYS A 926 37.23 -3.47 13.17
N TYR A 927 38.02 -2.61 12.53
CA TYR A 927 37.56 -1.80 11.39
C TYR A 927 37.69 -2.61 10.10
N ARG A 928 36.62 -2.64 9.29
CA ARG A 928 36.56 -3.37 8.01
C ARG A 928 35.78 -2.55 6.97
N LEU A 929 36.06 -2.76 5.69
CA LEU A 929 35.13 -2.45 4.61
C LEU A 929 34.17 -3.63 4.47
N GLN A 930 32.88 -3.41 4.63
CA GLN A 930 31.85 -4.45 4.56
C GLN A 930 30.66 -3.99 3.74
N LEU A 931 30.26 -4.80 2.77
CA LEU A 931 29.09 -4.58 1.91
C LEU A 931 28.39 -5.91 1.67
N ALA A 932 27.06 -5.90 1.66
CA ALA A 932 26.28 -7.05 1.19
C ALA A 932 26.46 -7.23 -0.32
N GLU A 933 26.35 -6.14 -1.09
CA GLU A 933 26.40 -6.14 -2.55
C GLU A 933 26.95 -4.80 -3.09
N LEU A 934 27.50 -4.80 -4.31
CA LEU A 934 27.73 -3.62 -5.13
C LEU A 934 27.17 -3.85 -6.54
N THR A 935 26.23 -3.00 -6.95
CA THR A 935 25.60 -3.07 -8.28
C THR A 935 26.01 -1.87 -9.15
N VAL A 936 26.12 -2.06 -10.47
CA VAL A 936 26.45 -1.01 -11.45
C VAL A 936 25.32 -0.90 -12.47
N PRO A 937 24.37 0.05 -12.34
CA PRO A 937 23.30 0.21 -13.32
C PRO A 937 23.80 0.65 -14.70
N THR A 938 23.03 0.34 -15.74
CA THR A 938 23.23 0.86 -17.10
C THR A 938 22.94 2.36 -17.15
N ALA A 939 23.75 3.12 -17.91
CA ALA A 939 23.57 4.57 -18.04
C ALA A 939 22.24 4.96 -18.71
N ALA A 940 21.59 6.01 -18.19
CA ALA A 940 20.24 6.40 -18.61
C ALA A 940 20.19 7.43 -19.76
N THR A 941 21.30 8.05 -20.17
CA THR A 941 21.34 9.12 -21.19
C THR A 941 22.71 9.16 -21.87
N THR A 942 22.76 9.21 -23.20
CA THR A 942 24.01 9.20 -23.99
C THR A 942 24.07 10.35 -25.01
N VAL A 943 25.28 10.80 -25.36
CA VAL A 943 25.54 11.86 -26.35
C VAL A 943 26.38 11.32 -27.50
N THR A 944 25.91 11.49 -28.74
CA THR A 944 26.65 11.14 -29.96
C THR A 944 26.82 12.37 -30.86
N ALA A 945 27.85 12.39 -31.72
CA ALA A 945 28.09 13.46 -32.67
C ALA A 945 28.88 12.92 -33.88
N ASN A 946 28.69 13.48 -35.08
CA ASN A 946 29.48 13.07 -36.26
C ASN A 946 30.91 13.63 -36.26
N TYR A 947 31.12 14.78 -35.65
CA TYR A 947 32.41 15.47 -35.62
C TYR A 947 32.68 16.00 -34.22
N THR A 948 33.68 15.44 -33.56
CA THR A 948 34.04 15.83 -32.19
C THR A 948 35.55 15.75 -32.00
N LEU A 949 36.08 16.60 -31.14
CA LEU A 949 37.44 16.54 -30.64
C LEU A 949 37.39 16.15 -29.17
N GLU A 950 37.95 14.99 -28.85
CA GLU A 950 37.97 14.40 -27.51
C GLU A 950 39.37 14.59 -26.90
N ASN A 951 39.47 15.25 -25.75
CA ASN A 951 40.73 15.40 -25.00
C ASN A 951 40.46 15.75 -23.53
N GLY A 952 41.51 16.14 -22.80
CA GLY A 952 41.42 16.49 -21.38
C GLY A 952 40.43 17.62 -21.06
N ASP A 953 40.15 18.53 -21.99
CA ASP A 953 39.27 19.67 -21.78
C ASP A 953 37.90 19.52 -22.46
N TRP A 954 37.83 18.81 -23.60
CA TRP A 954 36.65 18.75 -24.48
C TRP A 954 36.14 17.33 -24.69
N GLY A 955 34.82 17.16 -24.84
CA GLY A 955 34.26 15.86 -25.21
C GLY A 955 32.73 15.79 -25.24
N LYS A 956 32.16 14.80 -25.93
CA LYS A 956 30.70 14.63 -26.10
C LYS A 956 29.94 14.55 -24.79
N THR A 957 30.46 13.82 -23.80
CA THR A 957 29.78 13.65 -22.51
C THR A 957 29.87 14.88 -21.60
N ARG A 958 30.62 15.92 -21.97
CA ARG A 958 30.70 17.20 -21.25
C ARG A 958 29.49 18.09 -21.50
N LEU A 959 28.76 17.81 -22.58
CA LEU A 959 27.61 18.61 -22.96
C LEU A 959 26.41 18.43 -22.02
N LEU A 960 26.43 17.40 -21.16
CA LEU A 960 25.38 17.06 -20.20
C LEU A 960 25.92 16.91 -18.76
N ASP A 961 27.08 17.52 -18.47
CA ASP A 961 27.74 17.33 -17.17
C ASP A 961 27.31 18.33 -16.09
N GLY A 962 26.41 19.25 -16.45
CA GLY A 962 25.87 20.27 -15.56
C GLY A 962 26.76 21.50 -15.41
N THR A 963 27.93 21.54 -16.06
CA THR A 963 28.86 22.66 -16.00
C THR A 963 28.43 23.73 -17.00
N LEU A 964 27.81 24.79 -16.51
CA LEU A 964 27.20 25.82 -17.35
C LEU A 964 28.21 26.80 -17.97
N THR A 965 29.48 26.67 -17.61
CA THR A 965 30.58 27.52 -18.03
C THR A 965 31.77 26.65 -18.42
N SER A 966 32.59 27.11 -19.37
CA SER A 966 33.79 26.39 -19.78
C SER A 966 34.90 26.57 -18.75
N VAL A 967 35.33 25.48 -18.12
CA VAL A 967 36.42 25.48 -17.13
C VAL A 967 37.51 24.48 -17.52
N ALA A 968 38.74 24.64 -17.01
CA ALA A 968 39.81 23.68 -17.27
C ALA A 968 39.40 22.27 -16.80
N GLY A 969 39.64 21.27 -17.65
CA GLY A 969 39.19 19.91 -17.40
C GLY A 969 37.69 19.69 -17.59
N SER A 970 36.89 20.72 -17.93
CA SER A 970 35.53 20.62 -18.50
C SER A 970 35.08 21.87 -19.27
N ARG A 971 35.56 22.03 -20.50
CA ARG A 971 35.20 23.19 -21.34
C ARG A 971 33.88 23.00 -22.10
N GLY A 972 33.38 21.77 -22.14
CA GLY A 972 32.14 21.39 -22.83
C GLY A 972 32.40 20.56 -24.09
N PHE A 973 31.53 20.71 -25.09
CA PHE A 973 31.67 20.09 -26.41
C PHE A 973 32.47 20.98 -27.35
N THR A 974 33.38 20.37 -28.12
CA THR A 974 33.92 20.99 -29.34
C THR A 974 33.94 20.02 -30.50
N SER A 975 33.68 20.54 -31.70
CA SER A 975 33.94 19.82 -32.95
C SER A 975 35.43 19.81 -33.31
N ILE A 976 35.79 19.00 -34.31
CA ILE A 976 37.04 19.18 -35.06
C ILE A 976 37.04 20.51 -35.84
N ASP A 977 38.19 20.84 -36.43
CA ASP A 977 38.39 22.06 -37.23
C ASP A 977 37.66 21.99 -38.57
N PHE A 978 37.00 23.09 -38.94
CA PHE A 978 36.43 23.31 -40.27
C PHE A 978 37.14 24.47 -40.99
N PRO A 979 37.30 24.39 -42.33
CA PRO A 979 38.00 25.40 -43.11
C PRO A 979 37.20 26.70 -43.30
N SER A 980 35.89 26.69 -43.05
CA SER A 980 35.01 27.86 -43.16
C SER A 980 33.84 27.75 -42.18
N ALA A 981 33.13 28.88 -41.96
CA ALA A 981 31.92 28.90 -41.15
C ALA A 981 30.75 28.16 -41.81
N ASP A 982 30.70 28.09 -43.13
CA ASP A 982 29.62 27.42 -43.86
C ASP A 982 29.89 25.92 -43.95
N VAL A 983 29.09 25.14 -43.22
CA VAL A 983 29.17 23.67 -43.19
C VAL A 983 27.92 23.04 -43.77
N SER A 984 27.13 23.78 -44.56
CA SER A 984 25.87 23.29 -45.13
C SER A 984 26.02 22.08 -46.05
N GLY A 985 27.15 21.96 -46.77
CA GLY A 985 27.48 20.81 -47.61
C GLY A 985 27.85 19.54 -46.83
N SER A 986 28.17 19.65 -45.54
CA SER A 986 28.43 18.51 -44.65
C SER A 986 28.08 18.90 -43.21
N PRO A 987 26.77 18.98 -42.88
CA PRO A 987 26.31 19.55 -41.62
C PRO A 987 26.87 18.81 -40.41
N LEU A 988 27.28 19.57 -39.40
CA LEU A 988 27.65 19.03 -38.12
C LEU A 988 26.39 18.68 -37.33
N TRP A 989 26.40 17.59 -36.56
CA TRP A 989 25.32 17.31 -35.64
C TRP A 989 25.80 16.74 -34.31
N ILE A 990 25.05 17.10 -33.26
CA ILE A 990 25.09 16.49 -31.94
C ILE A 990 23.73 15.88 -31.68
N GLU A 991 23.69 14.71 -31.06
CA GLU A 991 22.48 14.00 -30.71
C GLU A 991 22.50 13.52 -29.26
N VAL A 992 21.42 13.78 -28.56
CA VAL A 992 21.18 13.34 -27.18
C VAL A 992 20.09 12.26 -27.19
N ASP A 993 20.41 11.08 -26.67
CA ASP A 993 19.43 10.02 -26.39
C ASP A 993 18.81 10.26 -25.01
N LEU A 994 17.54 10.62 -24.99
CA LEU A 994 16.75 10.91 -23.78
C LEU A 994 16.28 9.64 -23.05
N GLY A 995 16.68 8.46 -23.51
CA GLY A 995 16.37 7.14 -22.95
C GLY A 995 14.99 6.60 -23.31
N ALA A 996 14.04 7.47 -23.66
CA ALA A 996 12.68 7.15 -24.12
C ALA A 996 12.10 8.33 -24.91
N ASP A 997 10.99 8.11 -25.63
CA ASP A 997 10.27 9.19 -26.32
C ASP A 997 9.72 10.21 -25.32
N ARG A 998 10.10 11.47 -25.51
CA ARG A 998 9.69 12.58 -24.63
C ARG A 998 9.23 13.76 -25.45
N ALA A 999 8.22 14.46 -24.94
CA ALA A 999 7.94 15.82 -25.38
C ALA A 999 9.12 16.72 -24.98
N ILE A 1000 9.59 17.54 -25.92
CA ILE A 1000 10.69 18.47 -25.74
C ILE A 1000 10.13 19.86 -25.98
N GLY A 1001 9.93 20.63 -24.91
CA GLY A 1001 9.35 21.97 -24.96
C GLY A 1001 10.38 23.05 -25.27
N SER A 1002 11.63 22.89 -24.84
CA SER A 1002 12.69 23.82 -25.21
C SER A 1002 14.08 23.21 -25.06
N VAL A 1003 15.03 23.79 -25.80
CA VAL A 1003 16.46 23.46 -25.69
C VAL A 1003 17.23 24.73 -25.35
N THR A 1004 18.03 24.67 -24.29
CA THR A 1004 18.93 25.75 -23.89
C THR A 1004 20.36 25.38 -24.28
N LEU A 1005 21.00 26.20 -25.12
CA LEU A 1005 22.41 26.09 -25.45
C LEU A 1005 23.21 27.02 -24.55
N HIS A 1006 24.12 26.48 -23.75
CA HIS A 1006 25.06 27.25 -22.95
C HIS A 1006 26.34 27.50 -23.77
N PRO A 1007 26.71 28.78 -24.03
CA PRO A 1007 27.88 29.10 -24.83
C PRO A 1007 29.19 28.76 -24.13
N ARG A 1008 30.27 28.63 -24.90
CA ARG A 1008 31.64 28.62 -24.37
C ARG A 1008 31.95 29.93 -23.62
N THR A 1009 32.59 29.87 -22.46
CA THR A 1009 32.82 31.08 -21.62
C THR A 1009 34.27 31.35 -21.22
N ASP A 1010 35.22 30.45 -21.50
CA ASP A 1010 36.64 30.59 -21.12
C ASP A 1010 37.43 31.54 -22.03
N THR A 1011 36.95 31.77 -23.26
CA THR A 1011 37.58 32.66 -24.25
C THR A 1011 36.53 33.37 -25.09
N GLY A 1012 36.88 34.56 -25.59
CA GLY A 1012 36.05 35.33 -26.51
C GLY A 1012 36.24 34.91 -27.97
N ALA A 1013 35.36 35.39 -28.86
CA ALA A 1013 35.53 35.27 -30.30
C ALA A 1013 36.53 36.30 -30.85
N ALA A 1014 37.18 35.97 -31.96
CA ALA A 1014 37.94 36.94 -32.74
C ALA A 1014 37.02 38.09 -33.19
N GLY A 1015 37.26 39.30 -32.65
CA GLY A 1015 36.43 40.49 -32.89
C GLY A 1015 35.22 40.65 -31.96
N GLY A 1016 35.23 40.01 -30.78
CA GLY A 1016 34.24 40.21 -29.70
C GLY A 1016 33.06 39.23 -29.73
N GLY A 1017 32.52 38.92 -28.55
CA GLY A 1017 31.44 37.95 -28.33
C GLY A 1017 31.92 36.54 -27.92
N THR A 1018 31.04 35.55 -27.99
CA THR A 1018 31.31 34.13 -27.70
C THR A 1018 31.89 33.40 -28.92
N ALA A 1019 32.96 32.65 -28.69
CA ALA A 1019 33.56 31.76 -29.67
C ALA A 1019 32.69 30.52 -29.95
N GLY A 1020 32.63 30.11 -31.22
CA GLY A 1020 32.12 28.80 -31.65
C GLY A 1020 30.62 28.54 -31.45
N PHE A 1021 29.83 29.53 -31.02
CA PHE A 1021 28.38 29.38 -30.88
C PHE A 1021 27.70 29.30 -32.26
N PRO A 1022 26.76 28.36 -32.51
CA PRO A 1022 26.23 28.15 -33.86
C PRO A 1022 25.40 29.34 -34.36
N VAL A 1023 25.49 29.64 -35.67
CA VAL A 1023 24.78 30.75 -36.32
C VAL A 1023 23.52 30.28 -37.02
N ASP A 1024 23.64 29.21 -37.82
CA ASP A 1024 22.49 28.57 -38.48
C ASP A 1024 22.44 27.11 -38.06
N PHE A 1025 21.32 26.70 -37.48
CA PHE A 1025 21.14 25.36 -36.97
C PHE A 1025 19.68 24.95 -36.90
N THR A 1026 19.45 23.67 -36.73
CA THR A 1026 18.14 23.06 -36.68
C THR A 1026 18.11 22.07 -35.53
N PHE A 1027 17.14 22.22 -34.64
CA PHE A 1027 16.75 21.16 -33.73
C PHE A 1027 15.84 20.19 -34.46
N GLN A 1028 16.17 18.91 -34.39
CA GLN A 1028 15.38 17.83 -34.96
C GLN A 1028 15.12 16.78 -33.89
N THR A 1029 13.98 16.10 -33.97
CA THR A 1029 13.68 14.96 -33.09
C THR A 1029 13.49 13.69 -33.90
N ARG A 1030 13.76 12.55 -33.28
CA ARG A 1030 13.45 11.24 -33.83
C ARG A 1030 12.91 10.36 -32.71
N THR A 1031 11.79 9.71 -32.95
CA THR A 1031 11.17 8.79 -32.00
C THR A 1031 11.95 7.47 -31.92
N ASP A 1032 11.73 6.69 -30.86
CA ASP A 1032 12.28 5.34 -30.76
C ASP A 1032 11.75 4.47 -31.92
N GLY A 1033 12.65 3.71 -32.55
CA GLY A 1033 12.36 2.95 -33.77
C GLY A 1033 12.14 3.77 -35.05
N GLY A 1034 12.16 5.10 -34.97
CA GLY A 1034 12.07 5.98 -36.15
C GLY A 1034 13.35 5.95 -36.99
N THR A 1035 13.22 6.02 -38.32
CA THR A 1035 14.38 6.06 -39.24
C THR A 1035 14.70 7.47 -39.74
N THR A 1036 13.81 8.44 -39.52
CA THR A 1036 13.92 9.81 -40.04
C THR A 1036 13.77 10.85 -38.93
N TYR A 1037 14.50 11.96 -39.05
CA TYR A 1037 14.39 13.10 -38.15
C TYR A 1037 13.31 14.07 -38.62
N THR A 1038 12.48 14.52 -37.67
CA THR A 1038 11.52 15.60 -37.86
C THR A 1038 12.13 16.91 -37.38
N THR A 1039 12.06 17.96 -38.19
CA THR A 1039 12.52 19.29 -37.78
C THR A 1039 11.59 19.87 -36.72
N ALA A 1040 12.14 20.15 -35.54
CA ALA A 1040 11.44 20.77 -34.44
C ALA A 1040 11.54 22.30 -34.47
N ARG A 1041 12.71 22.84 -34.86
CA ARG A 1041 12.93 24.28 -35.03
C ARG A 1041 14.16 24.54 -35.88
N THR A 1042 14.07 25.51 -36.78
CA THR A 1042 15.23 26.07 -37.49
C THR A 1042 15.52 27.47 -36.96
N VAL A 1043 16.80 27.76 -36.76
CA VAL A 1043 17.33 29.07 -36.39
C VAL A 1043 18.31 29.50 -37.47
N THR A 1044 18.14 30.73 -37.95
CA THR A 1044 18.98 31.32 -39.00
C THR A 1044 19.44 32.69 -38.54
N GLY A 1045 20.73 32.98 -38.67
CA GLY A 1045 21.32 34.26 -38.30
C GLY A 1045 21.32 34.52 -36.80
N GLU A 1046 21.55 33.50 -35.98
CA GLU A 1046 21.58 33.62 -34.53
C GLU A 1046 22.60 34.71 -34.09
N PRO A 1047 22.16 35.74 -33.35
CA PRO A 1047 23.07 36.75 -32.82
C PRO A 1047 24.07 36.13 -31.86
N ASN A 1048 25.28 36.72 -31.78
CA ASN A 1048 26.26 36.26 -30.81
C ASN A 1048 25.73 36.45 -29.37
N PRO A 1049 25.74 35.39 -28.53
CA PRO A 1049 25.09 35.43 -27.22
C PRO A 1049 25.86 36.19 -26.14
N ASN A 1050 27.10 36.64 -26.41
CA ASN A 1050 27.95 37.35 -25.43
C ASN A 1050 28.06 36.63 -24.06
N GLY A 1051 28.15 35.31 -24.09
CA GLY A 1051 28.29 34.45 -22.91
C GLY A 1051 26.98 34.03 -22.25
N ALA A 1052 25.84 34.55 -22.68
CA ALA A 1052 24.53 34.23 -22.10
C ALA A 1052 23.91 32.97 -22.71
N ALA A 1053 23.32 32.10 -21.87
CA ALA A 1053 22.58 30.94 -22.32
C ALA A 1053 21.38 31.33 -23.21
N GLN A 1054 21.21 30.63 -24.34
CA GLN A 1054 20.10 30.88 -25.27
C GLN A 1054 19.09 29.73 -25.21
N THR A 1055 17.82 30.05 -24.98
CA THR A 1055 16.75 29.05 -24.88
C THR A 1055 15.84 29.12 -26.09
N TYR A 1056 15.65 27.98 -26.74
CA TYR A 1056 14.86 27.81 -27.95
C TYR A 1056 13.66 26.92 -27.65
N THR A 1057 12.47 27.51 -27.55
CA THR A 1057 11.21 26.77 -27.54
C THR A 1057 11.06 25.93 -28.80
N LEU A 1058 10.70 24.65 -28.64
CA LEU A 1058 10.39 23.74 -29.73
C LEU A 1058 8.87 23.50 -29.73
N THR A 1059 8.19 23.82 -30.83
CA THR A 1059 6.74 23.64 -30.92
C THR A 1059 6.45 22.22 -31.41
N SER A 1060 5.69 21.44 -30.65
CA SER A 1060 5.23 20.10 -31.03
C SER A 1060 6.35 19.07 -31.25
N ALA A 1061 7.50 19.23 -30.57
CA ALA A 1061 8.63 18.30 -30.70
C ALA A 1061 8.49 17.14 -29.71
N ASN A 1062 8.42 15.92 -30.24
CA ASN A 1062 8.44 14.67 -29.47
C ASN A 1062 9.49 13.73 -30.08
N GLY A 1063 10.23 13.03 -29.25
CA GLY A 1063 11.12 11.96 -29.66
C GLY A 1063 12.15 11.61 -28.59
N ARG A 1064 12.70 10.40 -28.70
CA ARG A 1064 13.80 9.90 -27.88
C ARG A 1064 15.12 10.59 -28.18
N TYR A 1065 15.37 10.90 -29.44
CA TYR A 1065 16.60 11.53 -29.88
C TYR A 1065 16.36 12.99 -30.20
N LEU A 1066 17.06 13.89 -29.51
CA LEU A 1066 17.15 15.30 -29.88
C LEU A 1066 18.46 15.53 -30.61
N ARG A 1067 18.40 16.04 -31.84
CA ARG A 1067 19.56 16.38 -32.65
C ARG A 1067 19.66 17.88 -32.87
N LEU A 1068 20.80 18.47 -32.52
CA LEU A 1068 21.23 19.79 -32.96
C LEU A 1068 22.05 19.64 -34.23
N LYS A 1069 21.48 19.99 -35.38
CA LYS A 1069 22.14 19.99 -36.69
C LYS A 1069 22.58 21.41 -37.05
N VAL A 1070 23.88 21.66 -37.21
CA VAL A 1070 24.46 22.97 -37.50
C VAL A 1070 24.91 23.05 -38.95
N THR A 1071 24.50 24.11 -39.65
CA THR A 1071 24.86 24.40 -41.04
C THR A 1071 25.74 25.64 -41.18
N ARG A 1072 25.80 26.50 -40.16
CA ARG A 1072 26.76 27.61 -40.11
C ARG A 1072 27.32 27.78 -38.70
N LEU A 1073 28.64 27.69 -38.59
CA LEU A 1073 29.41 27.82 -37.35
C LEU A 1073 29.60 29.29 -36.96
N GLY A 1074 29.84 29.52 -35.66
CA GLY A 1074 30.17 30.82 -35.10
C GLY A 1074 31.57 31.30 -35.43
N LYS A 1075 31.88 32.51 -34.98
CA LYS A 1075 33.23 33.07 -35.09
C LYS A 1075 34.24 32.20 -34.32
N PRO A 1076 35.47 32.02 -34.85
CA PRO A 1076 36.55 31.35 -34.15
C PRO A 1076 36.90 31.99 -32.81
N ALA A 1077 37.49 31.21 -31.92
CA ALA A 1077 38.04 31.72 -30.67
C ALA A 1077 39.18 32.72 -30.91
N SER A 1078 39.35 33.71 -30.04
CA SER A 1078 40.38 34.76 -30.21
C SER A 1078 41.80 34.20 -30.18
N ASP A 1079 42.02 33.13 -29.43
CA ASP A 1079 43.27 32.37 -29.33
C ASP A 1079 43.46 31.36 -30.48
N GLU A 1080 42.45 31.19 -31.34
CA GLU A 1080 42.44 30.24 -32.46
C GLU A 1080 41.72 30.84 -33.68
N SER A 1081 42.08 32.07 -34.07
CA SER A 1081 41.29 32.93 -34.97
C SER A 1081 41.04 32.39 -36.40
N THR A 1082 41.71 31.31 -36.79
CA THR A 1082 41.55 30.64 -38.10
C THR A 1082 40.75 29.34 -38.04
N ARG A 1083 40.28 28.91 -36.86
CA ARG A 1083 39.63 27.59 -36.67
C ARG A 1083 38.13 27.73 -36.43
N TYR A 1084 37.31 27.33 -37.39
CA TYR A 1084 35.86 27.25 -37.21
C TYR A 1084 35.47 25.95 -36.51
N ARG A 1085 34.76 26.05 -35.39
CA ARG A 1085 34.28 24.93 -34.58
C ARG A 1085 32.87 25.20 -34.07
N LEU A 1086 32.11 24.15 -33.79
CA LEU A 1086 30.96 24.23 -32.87
C LEU A 1086 31.49 24.06 -31.46
N GLN A 1087 31.21 25.01 -30.58
CA GLN A 1087 31.62 24.97 -29.17
C GLN A 1087 30.46 25.36 -28.26
N LEU A 1088 30.17 24.51 -27.28
CA LEU A 1088 29.11 24.71 -26.29
C LEU A 1088 29.63 24.24 -24.93
N ALA A 1089 29.33 24.97 -23.86
CA ALA A 1089 29.61 24.50 -22.51
C ALA A 1089 28.66 23.35 -22.13
N GLU A 1090 27.36 23.51 -22.39
CA GLU A 1090 26.31 22.59 -21.94
C GLU A 1090 25.06 22.68 -22.85
N ILE A 1091 24.23 21.63 -22.88
CA ILE A 1091 22.88 21.64 -23.45
C ILE A 1091 21.86 21.23 -22.38
N ARG A 1092 20.85 22.07 -22.13
CA ARG A 1092 19.71 21.68 -21.28
C ARG A 1092 18.48 21.44 -22.12
N ILE A 1093 17.74 20.39 -21.79
CA ILE A 1093 16.57 19.95 -22.53
C ILE A 1093 15.41 19.93 -21.53
N LYS A 1094 14.33 20.64 -21.85
CA LYS A 1094 13.16 20.80 -20.98
C LYS A 1094 11.90 20.28 -21.67
#